data_AF-A0A3Q3LTQ5-F1
#
_entry.id   AF-A0A3Q3LTQ5-F1
#
_cell.length_a   1.000
_cell.length_b   1.000
_cell.length_c   1.000
_cell.angle_alpha   90.00
_cell.angle_beta   90.00
_cell.angle_gamma   90.00
#
_symmetry.space_group_name_H-M   'P 1'
#
loop_
_entity.id
_entity.type
_entity.pdbx_description
1 polymer ?
#
loop_
_entity_poly.entity_id
_entity_poly.type
_entity_poly.pdbx_seq_one_letter_code
_entity_poly.pdbx_strand_id
1 'polypeptide(L)'
;MSALGPSSGAGPASALTTLLLLIIVLLSLLCGEGRKELDATATQLANRQDESEQSRKKLIDLSREFKKNTPEDLRKQVAPLLKSFQGEIDALSKRSKEAEAAFLNVYKKIIDVPDPVPVLELAQQLQLKLQRMHDIETENTKLRETLEDYNKEFAEVKNQEVTIKALKEKIREYEQSLKNQAENLAQEKQLQLHNDYAEKERYDFVSLCVQGVYTKKKSTLHRDIKLSIRWIMFDNVRISSSGFSSKHMSFSFQRAEAAEREAESLRQQLSLSNQSQQLSSPAKADPDTEQAAGVASHSSVEAELRAKERETAQLVEDVQRLQASLTKLRETTSSQITQLEQQLSSKTAVLKELEEKLQKQADYEEVKKELSYYEKSNFNFHFSRPLNQDSSKPLEVLLLERNRSLQSESAALRIANTDLSGRYAQLQLEFSAAVRTSAEQKELILKLEHDLSTIQAMSTMSRPDADGSEVGNIENIPEPIKEATAMFTGPSALNIPQGQMDSLLSIISSQRERFRSRNQELEAENRSMQQTMQALQNELDSLRADNIKLYEKIKFLQSYGSKAGGSDDTVMRYSSQYEERLDPFASFSKRERQRRYLSLSPWDKATLSLGRVILSNKIARTIAFFYTLFLHCLVFLVLYKTAWSESIGRDCSAFCAKK
;
A
#
# COMPACT_ATOMS: atom_id res chain seq x y z
N MET A 1 20.22 -45.97 -54.99
CA MET A 1 21.17 -44.85 -54.84
C MET A 1 20.38 -43.61 -54.48
N SER A 2 20.64 -43.11 -53.27
CA SER A 2 20.56 -41.71 -52.82
C SER A 2 19.24 -40.95 -52.97
N ALA A 3 18.55 -40.86 -51.84
CA ALA A 3 17.61 -39.81 -51.49
C ALA A 3 18.29 -38.42 -51.56
N LEU A 4 17.57 -37.44 -52.11
CA LEU A 4 17.83 -36.01 -51.89
C LEU A 4 16.48 -35.35 -51.59
N GLY A 5 16.13 -35.33 -50.30
CA GLY A 5 15.08 -34.46 -49.78
C GLY A 5 15.59 -33.01 -49.72
N PRO A 6 14.76 -32.01 -50.06
CA PRO A 6 15.17 -30.62 -49.96
C PRO A 6 15.31 -30.23 -48.49
N SER A 7 16.45 -29.60 -48.20
CA SER A 7 16.90 -29.14 -46.89
C SER A 7 15.87 -28.24 -46.18
N SER A 8 15.38 -28.70 -45.03
CA SER A 8 14.58 -27.91 -44.08
C SER A 8 15.47 -26.94 -43.29
N GLY A 9 15.96 -25.90 -43.97
CA GLY A 9 16.82 -24.85 -43.39
C GLY A 9 16.19 -23.47 -43.37
N ALA A 10 14.86 -23.37 -43.44
CA ALA A 10 14.15 -22.10 -43.42
C ALA A 10 13.78 -21.77 -41.96
N GLY A 11 14.57 -20.92 -41.30
CA GLY A 11 14.28 -20.46 -39.93
C GLY A 11 12.91 -19.77 -39.81
N PRO A 12 12.37 -19.60 -38.60
CA PRO A 12 11.04 -19.03 -38.35
C PRO A 12 10.85 -17.63 -38.96
N ALA A 13 11.94 -16.88 -39.14
CA ALA A 13 11.95 -15.61 -39.85
C ALA A 13 11.57 -15.75 -41.34
N SER A 14 12.05 -16.80 -42.02
CA SER A 14 11.74 -17.02 -43.44
C SER A 14 10.27 -17.41 -43.64
N ALA A 15 9.71 -18.25 -42.75
CA ALA A 15 8.31 -18.65 -42.77
C ALA A 15 7.37 -17.45 -42.57
N LEU A 16 7.73 -16.53 -41.66
CA LEU A 16 6.99 -15.28 -41.44
C LEU A 16 7.03 -14.37 -42.66
N THR A 17 8.19 -14.19 -43.33
CA THR A 17 8.26 -13.40 -44.57
C THR A 17 7.45 -14.03 -45.70
N THR A 18 7.47 -15.36 -45.85
CA THR A 18 6.68 -16.05 -46.88
C THR A 18 5.19 -15.90 -46.60
N LEU A 19 4.77 -16.03 -45.33
CA LEU A 19 3.38 -15.81 -44.92
C LEU A 19 2.93 -14.37 -45.18
N LEU A 20 3.78 -13.38 -44.85
CA LEU A 20 3.50 -11.97 -45.05
C LEU A 20 3.34 -11.63 -46.55
N LEU A 21 4.24 -12.15 -47.39
CA LEU A 21 4.15 -12.01 -48.85
C LEU A 21 2.87 -12.64 -49.40
N LEU A 22 2.49 -13.82 -48.91
CA LEU A 22 1.28 -14.51 -49.34
C LEU A 22 0.01 -13.75 -48.93
N ILE A 23 -0.01 -13.19 -47.73
CA ILE A 23 -1.07 -12.31 -47.22
C ILE A 23 -1.16 -11.02 -48.03
N ILE A 24 -0.02 -10.39 -48.36
CA ILE A 24 0.01 -9.18 -49.20
C ILE A 24 -0.53 -9.46 -50.61
N VAL A 25 -0.12 -10.57 -51.22
CA VAL A 25 -0.61 -10.97 -52.55
C VAL A 25 -2.11 -11.28 -52.51
N LEU A 26 -2.58 -11.99 -51.49
CA LEU A 26 -4.01 -12.26 -51.29
C LEU A 26 -4.81 -10.97 -51.06
N LEU A 27 -4.32 -10.06 -50.22
CA LEU A 27 -4.96 -8.76 -49.98
C LEU A 27 -5.01 -7.95 -51.27
N SER A 28 -3.94 -7.88 -52.06
CA SER A 28 -3.94 -7.16 -53.34
C SER A 28 -4.94 -7.74 -54.35
N LEU A 29 -5.11 -9.07 -54.39
CA LEU A 29 -6.09 -9.75 -55.25
C LEU A 29 -7.53 -9.61 -54.76
N LEU A 30 -7.74 -9.60 -53.44
CA LEU A 30 -9.05 -9.55 -52.81
C LEU A 30 -9.56 -8.12 -52.60
N CYS A 31 -8.67 -7.13 -52.58
CA CYS A 31 -9.00 -5.72 -52.41
C CYS A 31 -9.60 -5.13 -53.70
N GLY A 32 -10.36 -4.04 -53.53
CA GLY A 32 -11.31 -3.56 -54.52
C GLY A 32 -10.76 -3.18 -55.89
N GLU A 33 -9.46 -2.87 -56.03
CA GLU A 33 -8.87 -2.57 -57.35
C GLU A 33 -8.63 -3.85 -58.18
N GLY A 34 -8.03 -4.90 -57.57
CA GLY A 34 -7.79 -6.18 -58.25
C GLY A 34 -9.08 -6.90 -58.62
N ARG A 35 -10.11 -6.86 -57.76
CA ARG A 35 -11.45 -7.39 -58.10
C ARG A 35 -12.09 -6.65 -59.27
N LYS A 36 -12.05 -5.30 -59.28
CA LYS A 36 -12.62 -4.51 -60.38
C LYS A 36 -11.99 -4.82 -61.73
N GLU A 37 -10.67 -5.03 -61.77
CA GLU A 37 -9.96 -5.38 -62.99
C GLU A 37 -10.32 -6.80 -63.47
N LEU A 38 -10.45 -7.77 -62.55
CA LEU A 38 -10.96 -9.11 -62.88
C LEU A 38 -12.40 -9.08 -63.40
N ASP A 39 -13.30 -8.34 -62.76
CA ASP A 39 -14.71 -8.21 -63.16
C ASP A 39 -14.83 -7.58 -64.57
N ALA A 40 -14.03 -6.54 -64.84
CA ALA A 40 -13.95 -5.91 -66.15
C ALA A 40 -13.44 -6.89 -67.23
N THR A 41 -12.41 -7.66 -66.91
CA THR A 41 -11.85 -8.68 -67.82
C THR A 41 -12.84 -9.81 -68.09
N ALA A 42 -13.56 -10.28 -67.07
CA ALA A 42 -14.61 -11.30 -67.21
C ALA A 42 -15.77 -10.82 -68.08
N THR A 43 -16.19 -9.55 -67.92
CA THR A 43 -17.23 -8.93 -68.75
C THR A 43 -16.79 -8.81 -70.22
N GLN A 44 -15.55 -8.38 -70.47
CA GLN A 44 -14.99 -8.33 -71.81
C GLN A 44 -14.87 -9.72 -72.46
N LEU A 45 -14.58 -10.75 -71.66
CA LEU A 45 -14.48 -12.13 -72.14
C LEU A 45 -15.84 -12.67 -72.61
N ALA A 46 -16.92 -12.38 -71.88
CA ALA A 46 -18.28 -12.74 -72.28
C ALA A 46 -18.66 -12.08 -73.61
N ASN A 47 -18.38 -10.78 -73.78
CA ASN A 47 -18.64 -10.08 -75.03
C ASN A 47 -17.83 -10.69 -76.20
N ARG A 48 -16.57 -11.06 -75.96
CA ARG A 48 -15.72 -11.72 -76.98
C ARG A 48 -16.21 -13.11 -77.37
N GLN A 49 -16.79 -13.87 -76.43
CA GLN A 49 -17.44 -15.15 -76.74
C GLN A 49 -18.60 -14.95 -77.72
N ASP A 50 -19.50 -14.01 -77.43
CA ASP A 50 -20.65 -13.72 -78.28
C ASP A 50 -20.24 -13.25 -79.69
N GLU A 51 -19.24 -12.37 -79.78
CA GLU A 51 -18.69 -11.89 -81.06
C GLU A 51 -18.04 -13.03 -81.88
N SER A 52 -17.31 -13.93 -81.22
CA SER A 52 -16.67 -15.08 -81.85
C SER A 52 -17.70 -16.08 -82.39
N GLU A 53 -18.76 -16.36 -81.62
CA GLU A 53 -19.85 -17.24 -82.05
C GLU A 53 -20.64 -16.66 -83.23
N GLN A 54 -20.93 -15.35 -83.20
CA GLN A 54 -21.56 -14.66 -84.34
C GLN A 54 -20.65 -14.67 -85.58
N SER A 55 -19.35 -14.41 -85.41
CA SER A 55 -18.39 -14.42 -86.53
C SER A 55 -18.23 -15.80 -87.15
N ARG A 56 -18.21 -16.86 -86.32
CA ARG A 56 -18.22 -18.25 -86.79
C ARG A 56 -19.49 -18.56 -87.58
N LYS A 57 -20.66 -18.12 -87.12
CA LYS A 57 -21.93 -18.30 -87.83
C LYS A 57 -21.92 -17.61 -89.20
N LYS A 58 -21.46 -16.35 -89.27
CA LYS A 58 -21.29 -15.61 -90.53
C LYS A 58 -20.34 -16.33 -91.51
N LEU A 59 -19.22 -16.88 -91.02
CA LEU A 59 -18.27 -17.67 -91.82
C LEU A 59 -18.91 -18.95 -92.40
N ILE A 60 -19.74 -19.64 -91.61
CA ILE A 60 -20.48 -20.82 -92.08
C ILE A 60 -21.47 -20.45 -93.18
N ASP A 61 -22.19 -19.34 -93.03
CA ASP A 61 -23.17 -18.87 -94.01
C ASP A 61 -22.47 -18.45 -95.32
N LEU A 62 -21.38 -17.69 -95.24
CA LEU A 62 -20.55 -17.32 -96.40
C LEU A 62 -19.94 -18.54 -97.11
N SER A 63 -19.46 -19.54 -96.35
CA SER A 63 -18.95 -20.80 -96.90
C SER A 63 -20.04 -21.60 -97.64
N ARG A 64 -21.28 -21.58 -97.12
CA ARG A 64 -22.43 -22.22 -97.74
C ARG A 64 -22.85 -21.50 -99.02
N GLU A 65 -22.85 -20.18 -99.01
CA GLU A 65 -23.18 -19.35 -100.17
C GLU A 65 -22.12 -19.48 -101.27
N PHE A 66 -20.84 -19.48 -100.92
CA PHE A 66 -19.74 -19.79 -101.83
C PHE A 66 -19.91 -21.16 -102.48
N LYS A 67 -20.24 -22.21 -101.72
CA LYS A 67 -20.50 -23.55 -102.27
C LYS A 67 -21.71 -23.61 -103.21
N LYS A 68 -22.72 -22.75 -103.03
CA LYS A 68 -23.93 -22.71 -103.85
C LYS A 68 -23.72 -22.00 -105.19
N ASN A 69 -22.87 -20.97 -105.21
CA ASN A 69 -22.69 -20.07 -106.34
C ASN A 69 -21.44 -20.37 -107.21
N THR A 70 -20.70 -21.45 -106.91
CA THR A 70 -19.40 -21.76 -107.55
C THR A 70 -19.47 -23.00 -108.46
N PRO A 71 -18.88 -22.97 -109.67
CA PRO A 71 -18.82 -24.13 -110.58
C PRO A 71 -18.09 -25.34 -109.98
N GLU A 72 -18.48 -26.55 -110.42
CA GLU A 72 -18.16 -27.80 -109.73
C GLU A 72 -16.67 -28.16 -109.70
N ASP A 73 -15.92 -27.81 -110.74
CA ASP A 73 -14.47 -28.08 -110.84
C ASP A 73 -13.65 -27.22 -109.86
N LEU A 74 -14.01 -25.93 -109.70
CA LEU A 74 -13.39 -25.05 -108.72
C LEU A 74 -13.75 -25.49 -107.29
N ARG A 75 -14.97 -25.98 -107.08
CA ARG A 75 -15.41 -26.55 -105.80
C ARG A 75 -14.56 -27.75 -105.38
N LYS A 76 -14.15 -28.62 -106.30
CA LYS A 76 -13.28 -29.78 -106.02
C LYS A 76 -11.88 -29.35 -105.59
N GLN A 77 -11.32 -28.31 -106.20
CA GLN A 77 -9.98 -27.78 -105.86
C GLN A 77 -9.97 -27.04 -104.51
N VAL A 78 -11.02 -26.25 -104.23
CA VAL A 78 -11.10 -25.43 -103.00
C VAL A 78 -11.59 -26.23 -101.78
N ALA A 79 -12.34 -27.32 -101.98
CA ALA A 79 -12.87 -28.15 -100.89
C ALA A 79 -11.84 -28.62 -99.84
N PRO A 80 -10.66 -29.16 -100.20
CA PRO A 80 -9.65 -29.55 -99.22
C PRO A 80 -9.09 -28.35 -98.43
N LEU A 81 -8.91 -27.19 -99.08
CA LEU A 81 -8.48 -25.95 -98.41
C LEU A 81 -9.54 -25.47 -97.40
N LEU A 82 -10.81 -25.47 -97.80
CA LEU A 82 -11.92 -25.05 -96.96
C LEU A 82 -12.13 -25.98 -95.75
N LYS A 83 -11.92 -27.30 -95.93
CA LYS A 83 -11.88 -28.28 -94.83
C LYS A 83 -10.71 -28.03 -93.87
N SER A 84 -9.53 -27.70 -94.40
CA SER A 84 -8.35 -27.39 -93.57
C SER A 84 -8.57 -26.14 -92.71
N PHE A 85 -9.05 -25.04 -93.30
CA PHE A 85 -9.43 -23.84 -92.55
C PHE A 85 -10.52 -24.11 -91.51
N GLN A 86 -11.52 -24.93 -91.85
CA GLN A 86 -12.56 -25.30 -90.91
C GLN A 86 -11.98 -26.09 -89.72
N GLY A 87 -11.07 -27.02 -89.96
CA GLY A 87 -10.37 -27.76 -88.91
C GLY A 87 -9.55 -26.85 -87.97
N GLU A 88 -8.81 -25.89 -88.53
CA GLU A 88 -8.03 -24.94 -87.72
C GLU A 88 -8.93 -23.99 -86.92
N ILE A 89 -10.01 -23.48 -87.51
CA ILE A 89 -10.99 -22.63 -86.81
C ILE A 89 -11.66 -23.40 -85.68
N ASP A 90 -12.03 -24.67 -85.90
CA ASP A 90 -12.64 -25.50 -84.86
C ASP A 90 -11.64 -25.84 -83.74
N ALA A 91 -10.37 -26.11 -84.07
CA ALA A 91 -9.30 -26.33 -83.09
C ALA A 91 -8.99 -25.07 -82.27
N LEU A 92 -8.92 -23.90 -82.93
CA LEU A 92 -8.74 -22.61 -82.26
C LEU A 92 -9.93 -22.28 -81.37
N SER A 93 -11.15 -22.48 -81.85
CA SER A 93 -12.37 -22.27 -81.07
C SER A 93 -12.42 -23.16 -79.84
N LYS A 94 -12.01 -24.43 -79.96
CA LYS A 94 -11.95 -25.37 -78.83
C LYS A 94 -10.94 -24.90 -77.77
N ARG A 95 -9.73 -24.53 -78.20
CA ARG A 95 -8.67 -24.03 -77.30
C ARG A 95 -9.05 -22.71 -76.62
N SER A 96 -9.74 -21.80 -77.34
CA SER A 96 -10.26 -20.55 -76.77
C SER A 96 -11.29 -20.85 -75.68
N LYS A 97 -12.28 -21.71 -75.97
CA LYS A 97 -13.32 -22.10 -75.00
C LYS A 97 -12.74 -22.77 -73.75
N GLU A 98 -11.73 -23.61 -73.90
CA GLU A 98 -11.03 -24.24 -72.77
C GLU A 98 -10.27 -23.21 -71.91
N ALA A 99 -9.57 -22.25 -72.53
CA ALA A 99 -8.88 -21.17 -71.81
C ALA A 99 -9.86 -20.22 -71.10
N GLU A 100 -10.95 -19.86 -71.77
CA GLU A 100 -12.03 -19.04 -71.21
C GLU A 100 -12.71 -19.74 -70.01
N ALA A 101 -13.01 -21.03 -70.14
CA ALA A 101 -13.59 -21.82 -69.06
C ALA A 101 -12.64 -21.94 -67.86
N ALA A 102 -11.34 -22.11 -68.11
CA ALA A 102 -10.32 -22.13 -67.05
C ALA A 102 -10.25 -20.79 -66.31
N PHE A 103 -10.26 -19.67 -67.04
CA PHE A 103 -10.29 -18.33 -66.45
C PHE A 103 -11.55 -18.12 -65.59
N LEU A 104 -12.74 -18.44 -66.12
CA LEU A 104 -14.01 -18.26 -65.40
C LEU A 104 -14.09 -19.12 -64.13
N ASN A 105 -13.49 -20.32 -64.15
CA ASN A 105 -13.41 -21.19 -62.96
C ASN A 105 -12.54 -20.55 -61.86
N VAL A 106 -11.39 -19.98 -62.22
CA VAL A 106 -10.52 -19.25 -61.28
C VAL A 106 -11.19 -17.97 -60.79
N TYR A 107 -11.79 -17.19 -61.69
CA TYR A 107 -12.54 -15.97 -61.36
C TYR A 107 -13.66 -16.23 -60.34
N LYS A 108 -14.48 -17.27 -60.58
CA LYS A 108 -15.55 -17.67 -59.66
C LYS A 108 -15.01 -18.00 -58.26
N LYS A 109 -13.90 -18.74 -58.19
CA LYS A 109 -13.28 -19.06 -56.90
C LYS A 109 -12.74 -17.84 -56.17
N ILE A 110 -12.29 -16.80 -56.88
CA ILE A 110 -11.76 -15.56 -56.26
C ILE A 110 -12.89 -14.65 -55.79
N ILE A 111 -13.98 -14.55 -56.55
CA ILE A 111 -15.10 -13.67 -56.19
C ILE A 111 -15.91 -14.20 -54.99
N ASP A 112 -16.04 -15.53 -54.88
CA ASP A 112 -16.73 -16.22 -53.78
C ASP A 112 -15.98 -16.13 -52.44
N VAL A 113 -14.72 -15.67 -52.42
CA VAL A 113 -13.98 -15.47 -51.17
C VAL A 113 -14.57 -14.27 -50.43
N PRO A 114 -14.98 -14.43 -49.15
CA PRO A 114 -15.48 -13.31 -48.35
C PRO A 114 -14.39 -12.26 -48.10
N ASP A 115 -14.81 -11.01 -47.86
CA ASP A 115 -13.90 -9.91 -47.54
C ASP A 115 -13.04 -10.27 -46.30
N PRO A 116 -11.69 -10.22 -46.38
CA PRO A 116 -10.83 -10.54 -45.25
C PRO A 116 -10.76 -9.43 -44.19
N VAL A 117 -11.21 -8.20 -44.49
CA VAL A 117 -11.08 -7.04 -43.58
C VAL A 117 -11.76 -7.29 -42.22
N PRO A 118 -13.03 -7.75 -42.14
CA PRO A 118 -13.68 -7.98 -40.85
C PRO A 118 -12.97 -9.04 -39.98
N VAL A 119 -12.40 -10.06 -40.61
CA VAL A 119 -11.65 -11.12 -39.90
C VAL A 119 -10.32 -10.59 -39.36
N LEU A 120 -9.64 -9.74 -40.13
CA LEU A 120 -8.41 -9.08 -39.72
C LEU A 120 -8.64 -8.06 -38.59
N GLU A 121 -9.73 -7.30 -38.64
CA GLU A 121 -10.13 -6.40 -37.55
C GLU A 121 -10.42 -7.17 -36.26
N LEU A 122 -11.15 -8.28 -36.35
CA LEU A 122 -11.40 -9.16 -35.19
C LEU A 122 -10.10 -9.74 -34.63
N ALA A 123 -9.19 -10.19 -35.49
CA ALA A 123 -7.88 -10.69 -35.09
C ALA A 123 -7.04 -9.61 -34.38
N GLN A 124 -7.06 -8.36 -34.89
CA GLN A 124 -6.40 -7.23 -34.26
C GLN A 124 -7.01 -6.92 -32.88
N GLN A 125 -8.34 -6.94 -32.76
CA GLN A 125 -9.01 -6.75 -31.47
C GLN A 125 -8.66 -7.86 -30.47
N LEU A 126 -8.58 -9.11 -30.93
CA LEU A 126 -8.19 -10.24 -30.09
C LEU A 126 -6.73 -10.10 -29.62
N GLN A 127 -5.82 -9.68 -30.51
CA GLN A 127 -4.43 -9.39 -30.18
C GLN A 127 -4.30 -8.32 -29.09
N LEU A 128 -5.07 -7.22 -29.21
CA LEU A 128 -5.10 -6.15 -28.20
C LEU A 128 -5.70 -6.60 -26.86
N LYS A 129 -6.68 -7.52 -26.88
CA LYS A 129 -7.21 -8.13 -25.66
C LYS A 129 -6.18 -9.06 -25.01
N LEU A 130 -5.46 -9.86 -25.78
CA LEU A 130 -4.42 -10.76 -25.30
C LEU A 130 -3.26 -9.98 -24.66
N GLN A 131 -2.85 -8.88 -25.27
CA GLN A 131 -1.81 -8.02 -24.69
C GLN A 131 -2.25 -7.40 -23.35
N ARG A 132 -3.49 -6.89 -23.26
CA ARG A 132 -4.04 -6.40 -21.99
C ARG A 132 -4.15 -7.49 -20.92
N MET A 133 -4.54 -8.71 -21.32
CA MET A 133 -4.60 -9.85 -20.40
C MET A 133 -3.21 -10.16 -19.84
N HIS A 134 -2.18 -10.15 -20.68
CA HIS A 134 -0.80 -10.37 -20.26
C HIS A 134 -0.33 -9.28 -19.29
N ASP A 135 -0.63 -8.00 -19.57
CA ASP A 135 -0.28 -6.90 -18.67
C ASP A 135 -0.93 -7.08 -17.29
N ILE A 136 -2.23 -7.40 -17.24
CA ILE A 136 -2.98 -7.68 -16.00
C ILE A 136 -2.40 -8.89 -15.26
N GLU A 137 -2.02 -9.94 -15.98
CA GLU A 137 -1.41 -11.13 -15.39
C GLU A 137 -0.07 -10.79 -14.71
N THR A 138 0.79 -10.00 -15.37
CA THR A 138 2.05 -9.54 -14.77
C THR A 138 1.86 -8.58 -13.59
N GLU A 139 0.78 -7.80 -13.58
CA GLU A 139 0.43 -6.97 -12.41
C GLU A 139 -0.06 -7.84 -11.26
N ASN A 140 -0.88 -8.86 -11.54
CA ASN A 140 -1.37 -9.79 -10.53
C ASN A 140 -0.24 -10.57 -9.87
N THR A 141 0.76 -11.02 -10.64
CA THR A 141 1.94 -11.70 -10.08
C THR A 141 2.72 -10.77 -9.16
N LYS A 142 2.96 -9.52 -9.57
CA LYS A 142 3.64 -8.52 -8.72
C LYS A 142 2.88 -8.23 -7.45
N LEU A 143 1.55 -8.07 -7.53
CA LEU A 143 0.71 -7.85 -6.35
C LEU A 143 0.79 -9.04 -5.38
N ARG A 144 0.80 -10.28 -5.89
CA ARG A 144 0.99 -11.47 -5.06
C ARG A 144 2.35 -11.50 -4.38
N GLU A 145 3.42 -11.17 -5.10
CA GLU A 145 4.77 -11.05 -4.52
C GLU A 145 4.78 -10.00 -3.40
N THR A 146 4.20 -8.81 -3.63
CA THR A 146 4.13 -7.77 -2.58
C THR A 146 3.32 -8.20 -1.36
N LEU A 147 2.23 -8.95 -1.55
CA LEU A 147 1.45 -9.50 -0.42
C LEU A 147 2.24 -10.56 0.35
N GLU A 148 3.05 -11.36 -0.33
CA GLU A 148 3.92 -12.33 0.34
C GLU A 148 5.00 -11.63 1.17
N ASP A 149 5.60 -10.57 0.64
CA ASP A 149 6.59 -9.76 1.35
C ASP A 149 5.98 -9.07 2.57
N TYR A 150 4.78 -8.47 2.44
CA TYR A 150 4.07 -7.92 3.60
C TYR A 150 3.75 -8.99 4.64
N ASN A 151 3.34 -10.19 4.24
CA ASN A 151 3.10 -11.28 5.18
C ASN A 151 4.36 -11.71 5.93
N LYS A 152 5.54 -11.68 5.28
CA LYS A 152 6.83 -11.91 5.94
C LYS A 152 7.14 -10.81 6.95
N GLU A 153 6.97 -9.54 6.58
CA GLU A 153 7.14 -8.41 7.51
C GLU A 153 6.19 -8.50 8.72
N PHE A 154 4.93 -8.87 8.50
CA PHE A 154 3.98 -9.10 9.59
C PHE A 154 4.43 -10.22 10.54
N ALA A 155 4.99 -11.31 10.02
CA ALA A 155 5.53 -12.39 10.84
C ALA A 155 6.73 -11.92 11.68
N GLU A 156 7.62 -11.10 11.10
CA GLU A 156 8.75 -10.51 11.82
C GLU A 156 8.30 -9.56 12.93
N VAL A 157 7.34 -8.67 12.66
CA VAL A 157 6.78 -7.75 13.67
C VAL A 157 6.13 -8.53 14.81
N LYS A 158 5.40 -9.61 14.50
CA LYS A 158 4.81 -10.49 15.52
C LYS A 158 5.87 -11.16 16.40
N ASN A 159 7.00 -11.56 15.82
CA ASN A 159 8.13 -12.11 16.57
C ASN A 159 8.79 -11.04 17.47
N GLN A 160 8.93 -9.81 16.97
CA GLN A 160 9.41 -8.68 17.77
C GLN A 160 8.47 -8.38 18.96
N GLU A 161 7.16 -8.51 18.79
CA GLU A 161 6.18 -8.34 19.88
C GLU A 161 6.41 -9.34 21.03
N VAL A 162 6.75 -10.59 20.71
CA VAL A 162 7.11 -11.61 21.72
C VAL A 162 8.37 -11.19 22.48
N THR A 163 9.38 -10.69 21.76
CA THR A 163 10.63 -10.21 22.37
C THR A 163 10.37 -9.01 23.29
N ILE A 164 9.54 -8.06 22.86
CA ILE A 164 9.14 -6.90 23.67
C ILE A 164 8.40 -7.35 24.95
N LYS A 165 7.48 -8.32 24.85
CA LYS A 165 6.78 -8.87 26.02
C LYS A 165 7.76 -9.51 27.01
N ALA A 166 8.71 -10.31 26.53
CA ALA A 166 9.74 -10.93 27.38
C ALA A 166 10.64 -9.88 28.06
N LEU A 167 11.03 -8.82 27.36
CA LEU A 167 11.81 -7.73 27.94
C LEU A 167 11.01 -6.92 28.97
N LYS A 168 9.72 -6.66 28.72
CA LYS A 168 8.83 -6.01 29.69
C LYS A 168 8.66 -6.83 30.96
N GLU A 169 8.54 -8.16 30.84
CA GLU A 169 8.44 -9.03 32.02
C GLU A 169 9.73 -9.01 32.85
N LYS A 170 10.89 -9.06 32.20
CA LYS A 170 12.18 -8.89 32.90
C LYS A 170 12.31 -7.56 33.63
N ILE A 171 11.85 -6.46 33.03
CA ILE A 171 11.84 -5.15 33.71
C ILE A 171 10.95 -5.21 34.95
N ARG A 172 9.77 -5.82 34.83
CA ARG A 172 8.83 -5.99 35.95
C ARG A 172 9.44 -6.84 37.08
N GLU A 173 10.12 -7.93 36.75
CA GLU A 173 10.85 -8.77 37.71
C GLU A 173 11.94 -7.98 38.43
N TYR A 174 12.74 -7.19 37.70
CA TYR A 174 13.77 -6.34 38.31
C TYR A 174 13.19 -5.25 39.20
N GLU A 175 12.12 -4.58 38.79
CA GLU A 175 11.41 -3.59 39.59
C GLU A 175 10.86 -4.20 40.88
N GLN A 176 10.27 -5.39 40.80
CA GLN A 176 9.73 -6.08 41.97
C GLN A 176 10.85 -6.56 42.91
N SER A 177 11.96 -7.05 42.37
CA SER A 177 13.16 -7.40 43.15
C SER A 177 13.74 -6.19 43.89
N LEU A 178 13.87 -5.05 43.21
CA LEU A 178 14.33 -3.79 43.82
C LEU A 178 13.38 -3.30 44.91
N LYS A 179 12.07 -3.38 44.68
CA LYS A 179 11.06 -3.01 45.68
C LYS A 179 11.16 -3.90 46.93
N ASN A 180 11.27 -5.22 46.74
CA ASN A 180 11.44 -6.15 47.85
C ASN A 180 12.74 -5.89 48.62
N GLN A 181 13.85 -5.58 47.92
CA GLN A 181 15.11 -5.20 48.57
C GLN A 181 14.96 -3.91 49.38
N ALA A 182 14.29 -2.89 48.83
CA ALA A 182 14.03 -1.64 49.53
C ALA A 182 13.13 -1.82 50.75
N GLU A 183 12.07 -2.65 50.65
CA GLU A 183 11.21 -3.01 51.77
C GLU A 183 11.97 -3.77 52.86
N ASN A 184 12.80 -4.75 52.49
CA ASN A 184 13.62 -5.49 53.45
C ASN A 184 14.62 -4.56 54.18
N LEU A 185 15.31 -3.67 53.45
CA LEU A 185 16.21 -2.67 54.03
C LEU A 185 15.47 -1.70 54.96
N ALA A 186 14.26 -1.28 54.58
CA ALA A 186 13.43 -0.42 55.42
C ALA A 186 12.99 -1.12 56.70
N GLN A 187 12.56 -2.38 56.62
CA GLN A 187 12.20 -3.21 57.78
C GLN A 187 13.40 -3.44 58.69
N GLU A 188 14.58 -3.73 58.13
CA GLU A 188 15.81 -3.89 58.90
C GLU A 188 16.17 -2.59 59.64
N LYS A 189 16.08 -1.44 58.96
CA LYS A 189 16.33 -0.13 59.58
C LYS A 189 15.30 0.22 60.65
N GLN A 190 14.04 -0.12 60.44
CA GLN A 190 12.99 0.08 61.44
C GLN A 190 13.24 -0.78 62.68
N LEU A 191 13.68 -2.03 62.50
CA LEU A 191 14.01 -2.94 63.59
C LEU A 191 15.27 -2.47 64.35
N GLN A 192 16.28 -1.97 63.64
CA GLN A 192 17.45 -1.33 64.23
C GLN A 192 17.05 -0.13 65.10
N LEU A 193 16.27 0.82 64.55
CA LEU A 193 15.79 1.98 65.31
C LEU A 193 14.98 1.56 66.54
N HIS A 194 14.10 0.58 66.41
CA HIS A 194 13.33 0.07 67.54
C HIS A 194 14.23 -0.49 68.65
N ASN A 195 15.27 -1.26 68.29
CA ASN A 195 16.24 -1.78 69.25
C ASN A 195 17.04 -0.66 69.92
N ASP A 196 17.52 0.33 69.15
CA ASP A 196 18.25 1.48 69.67
C ASP A 196 17.39 2.31 70.65
N TYR A 197 16.11 2.50 70.33
CA TYR A 197 15.15 3.15 71.24
C TYR A 197 14.95 2.34 72.52
N ALA A 198 14.75 1.02 72.43
CA ALA A 198 14.61 0.15 73.59
C ALA A 198 15.88 0.06 74.46
N GLU A 199 17.06 0.21 73.85
CA GLU A 199 18.33 0.31 74.56
C GLU A 199 18.47 1.68 75.25
N LYS A 200 18.10 2.76 74.57
CA LYS A 200 18.08 4.11 75.14
C LYS A 200 17.14 4.22 76.33
N GLU A 201 15.94 3.66 76.25
CA GLU A 201 15.01 3.61 77.38
C GLU A 201 15.59 2.84 78.58
N ARG A 202 16.28 1.72 78.32
CA ARG A 202 16.99 0.98 79.37
C ARG A 202 18.12 1.80 79.98
N TYR A 203 18.89 2.52 79.15
CA TYR A 203 19.96 3.41 79.61
C TYR A 203 19.41 4.55 80.47
N ASP A 204 18.34 5.22 80.02
CA ASP A 204 17.68 6.31 80.75
C ASP A 204 17.10 5.83 82.08
N PHE A 205 16.50 4.63 82.12
CA PHE A 205 16.02 4.01 83.35
C PHE A 205 17.15 3.71 84.34
N VAL A 206 18.26 3.14 83.87
CA VAL A 206 19.44 2.87 84.70
C VAL A 206 20.04 4.18 85.22
N SER A 207 20.17 5.20 84.37
CA SER A 207 20.68 6.52 84.74
C SER A 207 19.81 7.19 85.82
N LEU A 208 18.47 7.15 85.66
CA LEU A 208 17.53 7.66 86.65
C LEU A 208 17.64 6.93 87.99
N CYS A 209 17.79 5.60 87.97
CA CYS A 209 18.00 4.80 89.17
C CYS A 209 19.31 5.19 89.89
N VAL A 210 20.39 5.33 89.13
CA VAL A 210 21.70 5.75 89.64
C VAL A 210 21.62 7.14 90.27
N GLN A 211 21.00 8.11 89.59
CA GLN A 211 20.79 9.46 90.11
C GLN A 211 19.87 9.48 91.34
N GLY A 212 18.87 8.61 91.40
CA GLY A 212 18.02 8.38 92.58
C GLY A 212 18.82 7.87 93.79
N VAL A 213 19.79 6.97 93.57
CA VAL A 213 20.70 6.50 94.64
C VAL A 213 21.63 7.63 95.09
N TYR A 214 22.22 8.39 94.17
CA TYR A 214 23.09 9.52 94.51
C TYR A 214 22.35 10.61 95.31
N THR A 215 21.13 10.96 94.90
CA THR A 215 20.31 11.96 95.61
C THR A 215 19.87 11.48 96.99
N LYS A 216 19.45 10.22 97.13
CA LYS A 216 19.16 9.63 98.45
C LYS A 216 20.39 9.68 99.36
N LYS A 217 21.55 9.24 98.86
CA LYS A 217 22.80 9.24 99.65
C LYS A 217 23.23 10.65 100.04
N LYS A 218 23.09 11.63 99.15
CA LYS A 218 23.31 13.06 99.42
C LYS A 218 22.37 13.58 100.52
N SER A 219 21.08 13.26 100.45
CA SER A 219 20.09 13.65 101.46
C SER A 219 20.34 13.01 102.83
N THR A 220 20.74 11.73 102.85
CA THR A 220 21.11 11.04 104.10
C THR A 220 22.34 11.68 104.73
N LEU A 221 23.39 11.93 103.95
CA LEU A 221 24.60 12.62 104.41
C LEU A 221 24.27 14.04 104.93
N HIS A 222 23.41 14.78 104.23
CA HIS A 222 22.96 16.10 104.66
C HIS A 222 22.19 16.04 105.99
N ARG A 223 21.33 15.04 106.18
CA ARG A 223 20.62 14.78 107.44
C ARG A 223 21.58 14.45 108.58
N ASP A 224 22.58 13.60 108.33
CA ASP A 224 23.56 13.19 109.33
C ASP A 224 24.47 14.36 109.75
N ILE A 225 24.91 15.20 108.81
CA ILE A 225 25.63 16.45 109.10
C ILE A 225 24.74 17.38 109.94
N LYS A 226 23.47 17.56 109.58
CA LYS A 226 22.54 18.41 110.31
C LYS A 226 22.30 17.92 111.75
N LEU A 227 22.24 16.61 111.95
CA LEU A 227 22.16 16.00 113.29
C LEU A 227 23.46 16.17 114.07
N SER A 228 24.62 16.03 113.43
CA SER A 228 25.93 16.29 114.05
C SER A 228 26.06 17.75 114.51
N ILE A 229 25.70 18.73 113.67
CA ILE A 229 25.67 20.16 114.04
C ILE A 229 24.71 20.41 115.20
N ARG A 230 23.52 19.77 115.20
CA ARG A 230 22.56 19.86 116.31
C ARG A 230 23.17 19.34 117.61
N TRP A 231 23.87 18.21 117.55
CA TRP A 231 24.51 17.58 118.71
C TRP A 231 25.64 18.46 119.27
N ILE A 232 26.51 19.00 118.41
CA ILE A 232 27.56 19.97 118.79
C ILE A 232 26.95 21.22 119.42
N MET A 233 25.86 21.77 118.87
CA MET A 233 25.16 22.91 119.49
C MET A 233 24.60 22.57 120.87
N PHE A 234 24.04 21.37 121.06
CA PHE A 234 23.47 20.94 122.34
C PHE A 234 24.56 20.72 123.42
N ASP A 235 25.73 20.19 123.02
CA ASP A 235 26.89 20.04 123.91
C ASP A 235 27.51 21.39 124.29
N ASN A 236 27.54 22.37 123.38
CA ASN A 236 27.95 23.74 123.69
C ASN A 236 27.00 24.43 124.68
N VAL A 237 25.71 24.06 124.71
CA VAL A 237 24.73 24.57 125.70
C VAL A 237 24.93 23.94 127.09
N ARG A 238 25.63 22.82 127.22
CA ARG A 238 25.89 22.16 128.52
C ARG A 238 27.18 22.62 129.20
N ILE A 239 28.08 23.31 128.49
CA ILE A 239 29.43 23.69 128.96
C ILE A 239 29.60 25.20 129.22
N SER A 240 28.54 26.02 129.20
CA SER A 240 28.68 27.47 129.48
C SER A 240 27.60 28.04 130.39
N SER A 241 27.82 27.88 131.70
CA SER A 241 27.44 28.87 132.71
C SER A 241 28.57 29.91 132.83
N SER A 242 28.62 30.89 131.93
CA SER A 242 29.28 32.19 132.17
C SER A 242 29.17 33.09 130.93
N GLY A 243 28.81 34.35 131.16
CA GLY A 243 28.72 35.37 130.13
C GLY A 243 30.11 35.72 129.57
N PHE A 244 30.42 35.23 128.38
CA PHE A 244 31.58 35.70 127.59
C PHE A 244 31.35 35.66 126.06
N SER A 245 30.21 35.18 125.56
CA SER A 245 29.98 34.88 124.14
C SER A 245 29.25 35.99 123.36
N SER A 246 29.67 37.25 123.52
CA SER A 246 29.18 38.36 122.66
C SER A 246 30.33 39.14 122.03
N LYS A 247 31.42 39.37 122.77
CA LYS A 247 32.63 40.06 122.24
C LYS A 247 33.54 39.15 121.41
N HIS A 248 33.56 37.85 121.65
CA HIS A 248 34.37 36.92 120.85
C HIS A 248 33.74 36.66 119.47
N MET A 249 32.40 36.63 119.38
CA MET A 249 31.68 36.44 118.11
C MET A 249 31.89 37.63 117.16
N SER A 250 31.91 38.87 117.66
CA SER A 250 32.19 40.05 116.85
C SER A 250 33.64 40.08 116.36
N PHE A 251 34.60 39.61 117.17
CA PHE A 251 36.00 39.53 116.77
C PHE A 251 36.25 38.41 115.74
N SER A 252 35.59 37.25 115.88
CA SER A 252 35.67 36.17 114.90
C SER A 252 34.97 36.51 113.58
N PHE A 253 33.86 37.25 113.62
CA PHE A 253 33.16 37.69 112.41
C PHE A 253 34.01 38.70 111.63
N GLN A 254 34.66 39.64 112.33
CA GLN A 254 35.56 40.61 111.70
C GLN A 254 36.85 39.96 111.15
N ARG A 255 37.32 38.86 111.76
CA ARG A 255 38.43 38.05 111.23
C ARG A 255 38.01 37.17 110.04
N ALA A 256 36.77 36.67 110.00
CA ALA A 256 36.23 35.90 108.89
C ALA A 256 35.97 36.80 107.66
N GLU A 257 35.44 38.00 107.87
CA GLU A 257 35.22 38.99 106.81
C GLU A 257 36.54 39.53 106.24
N ALA A 258 37.58 39.65 107.08
CA ALA A 258 38.94 39.97 106.61
C ALA A 258 39.55 38.81 105.78
N ALA A 259 39.37 37.56 106.21
CA ALA A 259 39.84 36.38 105.48
C ALA A 259 39.07 36.13 104.18
N GLU A 260 37.78 36.48 104.11
CA GLU A 260 36.97 36.40 102.89
C GLU A 260 37.40 37.45 101.85
N ARG A 261 37.66 38.69 102.28
CA ARG A 261 38.26 39.71 101.40
C ARG A 261 39.66 39.32 100.91
N GLU A 262 40.47 38.68 101.75
CA GLU A 262 41.81 38.21 101.38
C GLU A 262 41.73 37.01 100.40
N ALA A 263 40.75 36.11 100.57
CA ALA A 263 40.48 35.00 99.65
C ALA A 263 39.90 35.47 98.29
N GLU A 264 39.06 36.52 98.29
CA GLU A 264 38.58 37.16 97.06
C GLU A 264 39.68 37.92 96.34
N SER A 265 40.56 38.60 97.07
CA SER A 265 41.78 39.23 96.53
C SER A 265 42.72 38.19 95.90
N LEU A 266 42.96 37.06 96.58
CA LEU A 266 43.77 35.95 96.05
C LEU A 266 43.10 35.25 94.86
N ARG A 267 41.77 35.15 94.82
CA ARG A 267 41.01 34.66 93.65
C ARG A 267 41.10 35.61 92.46
N GLN A 268 41.04 36.92 92.69
CA GLN A 268 41.24 37.91 91.64
C GLN A 268 42.68 37.87 91.12
N GLN A 269 43.69 37.75 92.01
CA GLN A 269 45.09 37.53 91.60
C GLN A 269 45.30 36.23 90.84
N LEU A 270 44.67 35.11 91.24
CA LEU A 270 44.73 33.84 90.50
C LEU A 270 44.01 33.92 89.16
N SER A 271 42.89 34.64 89.07
CA SER A 271 42.20 34.86 87.79
C SER A 271 43.02 35.72 86.83
N LEU A 272 43.68 36.77 87.34
CA LEU A 272 44.58 37.61 86.57
C LEU A 272 45.84 36.84 86.16
N SER A 273 46.40 36.01 87.07
CA SER A 273 47.56 35.16 86.80
C SER A 273 47.26 34.06 85.77
N ASN A 274 46.08 33.42 85.83
CA ASN A 274 45.62 32.45 84.82
C ASN A 274 45.35 33.12 83.45
N GLN A 275 44.82 34.34 83.45
CA GLN A 275 44.57 35.08 82.21
C GLN A 275 45.88 35.59 81.57
N SER A 276 46.94 35.80 82.36
CA SER A 276 48.30 36.04 81.87
C SER A 276 49.12 34.78 81.56
N GLN A 277 48.75 33.60 82.06
CA GLN A 277 49.42 32.32 81.75
C GLN A 277 48.90 31.64 80.47
N GLN A 278 47.79 32.09 79.88
CA GLN A 278 47.29 31.58 78.59
C GLN A 278 47.96 32.21 77.34
N LEU A 279 48.98 33.07 77.51
CA LEU A 279 49.68 33.76 76.41
C LEU A 279 51.21 33.51 76.35
N SER A 280 51.73 32.51 77.04
CA SER A 280 53.16 32.14 76.92
C SER A 280 53.36 30.63 76.82
N SER A 281 53.77 30.21 75.63
CA SER A 281 54.38 28.91 75.28
C SER A 281 55.29 28.32 76.37
N PRO A 282 55.35 26.98 76.55
CA PRO A 282 56.52 26.36 77.16
C PRO A 282 57.57 26.14 76.07
N ALA A 283 58.40 27.15 75.85
CA ALA A 283 59.71 26.97 75.24
C ALA A 283 60.75 26.84 76.36
N LYS A 284 61.53 25.76 76.29
CA LYS A 284 62.88 25.58 76.85
C LYS A 284 63.03 25.57 78.37
N ALA A 285 63.33 24.38 78.89
CA ALA A 285 64.32 24.21 79.95
C ALA A 285 65.47 23.37 79.37
N ASP A 286 66.67 23.89 79.59
CA ASP A 286 67.98 23.53 79.00
C ASP A 286 68.71 22.52 79.95
N PRO A 287 69.99 22.15 79.77
CA PRO A 287 70.47 20.86 79.27
C PRO A 287 71.19 19.99 80.33
N ASP A 288 71.69 18.83 79.86
CA ASP A 288 72.77 18.02 80.46
C ASP A 288 72.49 17.21 81.73
N THR A 289 71.93 16.01 81.57
CA THR A 289 72.56 14.70 81.90
C THR A 289 71.56 13.56 81.72
N GLU A 290 71.60 12.84 80.59
CA GLU A 290 71.18 11.42 80.38
C GLU A 290 71.00 11.11 78.88
N GLN A 291 72.09 11.24 78.12
CA GLN A 291 72.15 10.77 76.74
C GLN A 291 72.46 9.27 76.69
N ALA A 292 71.42 8.44 76.58
CA ALA A 292 71.46 7.16 75.84
C ALA A 292 70.08 6.47 75.78
N ALA A 293 69.24 6.55 76.81
CA ALA A 293 67.94 5.88 76.84
C ALA A 293 66.77 6.75 76.32
N GLY A 294 66.82 8.06 76.56
CA GLY A 294 65.75 8.99 76.18
C GLY A 294 65.63 9.28 74.68
N VAL A 295 66.71 9.12 73.89
CA VAL A 295 66.67 9.42 72.44
C VAL A 295 65.82 8.40 71.68
N ALA A 296 65.79 7.13 72.11
CA ALA A 296 64.93 6.10 71.51
C ALA A 296 63.45 6.30 71.88
N SER A 297 63.17 6.65 73.14
CA SER A 297 61.81 6.95 73.61
C SER A 297 61.25 8.22 72.97
N HIS A 298 62.06 9.28 72.89
CA HIS A 298 61.68 10.55 72.28
C HIS A 298 61.51 10.41 70.76
N SER A 299 62.38 9.65 70.08
CA SER A 299 62.22 9.33 68.66
C SER A 299 60.98 8.48 68.37
N SER A 300 60.61 7.55 69.27
CA SER A 300 59.40 6.74 69.12
C SER A 300 58.13 7.58 69.29
N VAL A 301 58.09 8.44 70.32
CA VAL A 301 56.96 9.34 70.57
C VAL A 301 56.84 10.39 69.47
N GLU A 302 57.94 10.91 68.93
CA GLU A 302 57.94 11.86 67.82
C GLU A 302 57.49 11.19 66.49
N ALA A 303 57.83 9.93 66.26
CA ALA A 303 57.33 9.16 65.12
C ALA A 303 55.83 8.87 65.23
N GLU A 304 55.35 8.52 66.43
CA GLU A 304 53.93 8.30 66.71
C GLU A 304 53.12 9.60 66.61
N LEU A 305 53.66 10.72 67.09
CA LEU A 305 53.06 12.04 66.93
C LEU A 305 52.95 12.40 65.45
N ARG A 306 54.02 12.21 64.65
CA ARG A 306 53.94 12.42 63.20
C ARG A 306 52.99 11.45 62.49
N ALA A 307 52.81 10.23 62.99
CA ALA A 307 51.81 9.31 62.47
C ALA A 307 50.38 9.80 62.77
N LYS A 308 50.13 10.29 63.99
CA LYS A 308 48.85 10.89 64.39
C LYS A 308 48.57 12.23 63.71
N GLU A 309 49.58 13.04 63.43
CA GLU A 309 49.47 14.27 62.63
C GLU A 309 49.10 13.95 61.18
N ARG A 310 49.65 12.87 60.59
CA ARG A 310 49.24 12.40 59.26
C ARG A 310 47.81 11.85 59.27
N GLU A 311 47.44 11.07 60.27
CA GLU A 311 46.09 10.52 60.43
C GLU A 311 45.05 11.64 60.61
N THR A 312 45.36 12.66 61.40
CA THR A 312 44.49 13.83 61.57
C THR A 312 44.40 14.66 60.30
N ALA A 313 45.49 14.87 59.56
CA ALA A 313 45.45 15.51 58.25
C ALA A 313 44.57 14.73 57.25
N GLN A 314 44.70 13.39 57.22
CA GLN A 314 43.88 12.51 56.38
C GLN A 314 42.39 12.59 56.76
N LEU A 315 42.06 12.56 58.06
CA LEU A 315 40.69 12.70 58.54
C LEU A 315 40.09 14.08 58.23
N VAL A 316 40.89 15.14 58.29
CA VAL A 316 40.46 16.49 57.89
C VAL A 316 40.15 16.55 56.39
N GLU A 317 41.00 15.95 55.55
CA GLU A 317 40.76 15.86 54.11
C GLU A 317 39.49 15.04 53.80
N ASP A 318 39.28 13.93 54.50
CA ASP A 318 38.08 13.10 54.36
C ASP A 318 36.81 13.84 54.79
N VAL A 319 36.86 14.59 55.91
CA VAL A 319 35.74 15.43 56.35
C VAL A 319 35.45 16.52 55.33
N GLN A 320 36.46 17.19 54.77
CA GLN A 320 36.28 18.20 53.73
C GLN A 320 35.68 17.58 52.46
N ARG A 321 36.16 16.40 52.04
CA ARG A 321 35.62 15.66 50.88
C ARG A 321 34.17 15.23 51.10
N LEU A 322 33.83 14.75 52.29
CA LEU A 322 32.45 14.39 52.65
C LEU A 322 31.54 15.62 52.75
N GLN A 323 32.04 16.75 53.24
CA GLN A 323 31.29 18.01 53.24
C GLN A 323 31.03 18.51 51.81
N ALA A 324 32.02 18.40 50.92
CA ALA A 324 31.88 18.73 49.50
C ALA A 324 30.89 17.78 48.78
N SER A 325 30.88 16.49 49.11
CA SER A 325 29.93 15.54 48.52
C SER A 325 28.51 15.78 49.04
N LEU A 326 28.33 16.09 50.34
CA LEU A 326 27.03 16.43 50.93
C LEU A 326 26.46 17.73 50.36
N THR A 327 27.29 18.76 50.18
CA THR A 327 26.85 20.03 49.58
C THR A 327 26.44 19.82 48.12
N LYS A 328 27.24 19.10 47.33
CA LYS A 328 26.88 18.74 45.95
C LYS A 328 25.58 17.92 45.90
N LEU A 329 25.40 16.94 46.79
CA LEU A 329 24.18 16.15 46.84
C LEU A 329 22.97 17.02 47.22
N ARG A 330 23.13 17.95 48.16
CA ARG A 330 22.08 18.90 48.55
C ARG A 330 21.70 19.84 47.40
N GLU A 331 22.67 20.35 46.64
CA GLU A 331 22.41 21.19 45.46
C GLU A 331 21.73 20.41 44.33
N THR A 332 22.17 19.18 44.05
CA THR A 332 21.54 18.34 43.02
C THR A 332 20.11 17.93 43.39
N THR A 333 19.86 17.56 44.64
CA THR A 333 18.50 17.24 45.11
C THR A 333 17.61 18.48 45.13
N SER A 334 18.12 19.64 45.57
CA SER A 334 17.38 20.90 45.54
C SER A 334 17.02 21.34 44.11
N SER A 335 17.93 21.17 43.14
CA SER A 335 17.64 21.47 41.73
C SER A 335 16.66 20.48 41.12
N GLN A 336 16.71 19.19 41.48
CA GLN A 336 15.70 18.21 41.07
C GLN A 336 14.31 18.52 41.65
N ILE A 337 14.24 18.89 42.93
CA ILE A 337 12.98 19.27 43.59
C ILE A 337 12.36 20.48 42.88
N THR A 338 13.13 21.55 42.65
CA THR A 338 12.62 22.74 41.95
C THR A 338 12.16 22.45 40.52
N GLN A 339 12.87 21.57 39.79
CA GLN A 339 12.44 21.12 38.46
C GLN A 339 11.12 20.33 38.51
N LEU A 340 10.99 19.40 39.47
CA LEU A 340 9.76 18.63 39.65
C LEU A 340 8.58 19.51 40.08
N GLU A 341 8.81 20.47 40.97
CA GLU A 341 7.81 21.48 41.37
C GLU A 341 7.37 22.33 40.18
N GLN A 342 8.30 22.78 39.33
CA GLN A 342 7.97 23.52 38.11
C GLN A 342 7.15 22.66 37.13
N GLN A 343 7.52 21.40 36.93
CA GLN A 343 6.75 20.47 36.10
C GLN A 343 5.35 20.18 36.67
N LEU A 344 5.24 20.07 38.00
CA LEU A 344 3.95 19.86 38.65
C LEU A 344 3.07 21.09 38.47
N SER A 345 3.62 22.30 38.67
CA SER A 345 2.89 23.55 38.45
C SER A 345 2.42 23.73 37.01
N SER A 346 3.24 23.38 36.01
CA SER A 346 2.85 23.47 34.61
C SER A 346 1.80 22.44 34.25
N LYS A 347 1.92 21.19 34.73
CA LYS A 347 0.88 20.16 34.55
C LYS A 347 -0.43 20.56 35.22
N THR A 348 -0.40 21.13 36.42
CA THR A 348 -1.61 21.62 37.11
C THR A 348 -2.25 22.78 36.35
N ALA A 349 -1.47 23.69 35.78
CA ALA A 349 -2.00 24.78 34.94
C ALA A 349 -2.69 24.24 33.67
N VAL A 350 -2.08 23.26 33.00
CA VAL A 350 -2.68 22.60 31.82
C VAL A 350 -3.93 21.82 32.20
N LEU A 351 -3.93 21.11 33.32
CA LEU A 351 -5.13 20.42 33.82
C LEU A 351 -6.27 21.41 34.07
N LYS A 352 -5.99 22.55 34.70
CA LYS A 352 -6.98 23.60 34.92
C LYS A 352 -7.51 24.17 33.60
N GLU A 353 -6.65 24.40 32.61
CA GLU A 353 -7.07 24.85 31.28
C GLU A 353 -7.95 23.79 30.58
N LEU A 354 -7.60 22.51 30.70
CA LEU A 354 -8.39 21.41 30.16
C LEU A 354 -9.73 21.24 30.89
N GLU A 355 -9.77 21.40 32.22
CA GLU A 355 -10.99 21.43 33.01
C GLU A 355 -11.89 22.60 32.60
N GLU A 356 -11.33 23.81 32.42
CA GLU A 356 -12.09 24.96 31.93
C GLU A 356 -12.61 24.73 30.51
N LYS A 357 -11.81 24.11 29.63
CA LYS A 357 -12.26 23.72 28.28
C LYS A 357 -13.38 22.68 28.32
N LEU A 358 -13.26 21.68 29.18
CA LEU A 358 -14.27 20.64 29.38
C LEU A 358 -15.56 21.24 29.94
N GLN A 359 -15.46 22.18 30.88
CA GLN A 359 -16.61 22.87 31.45
C GLN A 359 -17.27 23.84 30.47
N LYS A 360 -16.49 24.52 29.61
CA LYS A 360 -17.02 25.28 28.47
C LYS A 360 -17.69 24.39 27.42
N GLN A 361 -17.41 23.09 27.42
CA GLN A 361 -18.01 22.06 26.57
C GLN A 361 -19.03 21.21 27.33
N ALA A 362 -19.49 21.64 28.52
CA ALA A 362 -20.45 20.85 29.31
C ALA A 362 -21.80 20.67 28.58
N ASP A 363 -22.15 21.62 27.71
CA ASP A 363 -23.30 21.58 26.81
C ASP A 363 -23.06 20.76 25.53
N TYR A 364 -21.86 20.20 25.32
CA TYR A 364 -21.54 19.46 24.10
C TYR A 364 -22.45 18.25 23.88
N GLU A 365 -22.84 17.52 24.92
CA GLU A 365 -23.78 16.39 24.77
C GLU A 365 -25.22 16.85 24.52
N GLU A 366 -25.62 18.03 25.01
CA GLU A 366 -26.91 18.67 24.69
C GLU A 366 -26.92 19.13 23.24
N VAL A 367 -25.91 19.90 22.84
CA VAL A 367 -25.69 20.36 21.48
C VAL A 367 -25.53 19.18 20.52
N LYS A 368 -24.84 18.11 20.89
CA LYS A 368 -24.72 16.87 20.10
C LYS A 368 -26.02 16.09 20.04
N LYS A 369 -26.85 16.09 21.08
CA LYS A 369 -28.20 15.50 21.02
C LYS A 369 -29.08 16.32 20.10
N GLU A 370 -29.11 17.64 20.25
CA GLU A 370 -29.79 18.56 19.33
C GLU A 370 -29.26 18.37 17.91
N LEU A 371 -27.93 18.35 17.71
CA LEU A 371 -27.29 18.06 16.43
C LEU A 371 -27.63 16.66 15.96
N SER A 372 -27.81 15.66 16.81
CA SER A 372 -28.24 14.31 16.41
C SER A 372 -29.73 14.26 16.07
N TYR A 373 -30.54 15.18 16.61
CA TYR A 373 -31.93 15.36 16.20
C TYR A 373 -31.99 16.12 14.88
N TYR A 374 -31.19 17.17 14.70
CA TYR A 374 -31.01 17.87 13.44
C TYR A 374 -30.32 16.99 12.40
N GLU A 375 -29.39 16.14 12.80
CA GLU A 375 -28.69 15.17 11.98
C GLU A 375 -29.65 14.05 11.66
N LYS A 376 -30.37 13.40 12.59
CA LYS A 376 -31.42 12.43 12.22
C LYS A 376 -32.55 13.04 11.38
N SER A 377 -32.85 14.33 11.58
CA SER A 377 -33.76 15.08 10.72
C SER A 377 -33.15 15.43 9.35
N ASN A 378 -31.83 15.61 9.26
CA ASN A 378 -31.05 15.87 8.04
C ASN A 378 -30.50 14.58 7.38
N PHE A 379 -30.41 13.44 8.08
CA PHE A 379 -29.87 12.14 7.66
C PHE A 379 -30.97 11.23 7.12
N ASN A 380 -32.20 11.74 7.06
CA ASN A 380 -33.13 11.32 6.02
C ASN A 380 -32.91 12.05 4.69
N PHE A 381 -31.89 12.92 4.57
CA PHE A 381 -31.44 13.47 3.28
C PHE A 381 -29.91 13.48 3.15
N HIS A 382 -29.43 12.39 2.59
CA HIS A 382 -28.05 11.97 2.49
C HIS A 382 -27.07 12.92 1.74
N PHE A 383 -25.79 12.83 2.14
CA PHE A 383 -24.55 13.07 1.36
C PHE A 383 -24.05 14.52 1.08
N SER A 384 -23.03 14.90 1.87
CA SER A 384 -21.72 15.43 1.43
C SER A 384 -21.61 16.69 0.55
N ARG A 385 -21.20 17.85 1.12
CA ARG A 385 -20.09 18.72 0.63
C ARG A 385 -19.78 19.89 1.61
N PRO A 386 -18.52 20.39 1.75
CA PRO A 386 -18.11 21.26 2.86
C PRO A 386 -18.32 22.76 2.58
N LEU A 387 -18.68 23.50 3.63
CA LEU A 387 -19.01 24.93 3.58
C LEU A 387 -17.76 25.79 3.86
N ASN A 388 -17.45 26.71 2.95
CA ASN A 388 -16.61 27.88 3.22
C ASN A 388 -17.31 29.12 2.66
N GLN A 389 -17.38 30.16 3.49
CA GLN A 389 -17.76 31.56 3.23
C GLN A 389 -19.23 31.86 2.87
N ASP A 390 -19.92 32.53 3.81
CA ASP A 390 -20.66 33.79 3.57
C ASP A 390 -21.40 34.21 4.87
N SER A 391 -20.76 35.05 5.69
CA SER A 391 -21.33 35.58 6.94
C SER A 391 -21.97 36.97 6.80
N SER A 392 -22.25 37.44 5.58
CA SER A 392 -22.67 38.84 5.32
C SER A 392 -24.12 39.02 4.88
N LYS A 393 -24.93 37.96 4.78
CA LYS A 393 -26.36 38.08 4.44
C LYS A 393 -27.20 38.25 5.73
N PRO A 394 -28.12 39.24 5.80
CA PRO A 394 -29.01 39.40 6.94
C PRO A 394 -29.89 38.16 7.12
N LEU A 395 -30.12 37.78 8.38
CA LEU A 395 -30.75 36.52 8.76
C LEU A 395 -32.10 36.28 8.07
N GLU A 396 -32.89 37.33 7.87
CA GLU A 396 -34.19 37.27 7.18
C GLU A 396 -34.07 36.80 5.71
N VAL A 397 -33.02 37.23 5.00
CA VAL A 397 -32.77 36.81 3.61
C VAL A 397 -32.32 35.35 3.56
N LEU A 398 -31.47 34.92 4.50
CA LEU A 398 -31.06 33.52 4.60
C LEU A 398 -32.25 32.61 4.94
N LEU A 399 -33.16 33.07 5.80
CA LEU A 399 -34.37 32.33 6.16
C LEU A 399 -35.36 32.25 4.98
N LEU A 400 -35.55 33.33 4.22
CA LEU A 400 -36.38 33.32 3.02
C LEU A 400 -35.78 32.45 1.90
N GLU A 401 -34.47 32.52 1.70
CA GLU A 401 -33.75 31.69 0.73
C GLU A 401 -33.85 30.20 1.12
N ARG A 402 -33.73 29.89 2.42
CA ARG A 402 -33.97 28.54 2.94
C ARG A 402 -35.42 28.10 2.83
N ASN A 403 -36.41 28.96 3.14
CA ASN A 403 -37.82 28.62 3.01
C ASN A 403 -38.19 28.33 1.55
N ARG A 404 -37.69 29.14 0.60
CA ARG A 404 -37.86 28.92 -0.84
C ARG A 404 -37.17 27.64 -1.30
N SER A 405 -35.97 27.36 -0.80
CA SER A 405 -35.25 26.11 -1.09
C SER A 405 -36.01 24.90 -0.57
N LEU A 406 -36.52 24.95 0.67
CA LEU A 406 -37.33 23.90 1.27
C LEU A 406 -38.66 23.68 0.53
N GLN A 407 -39.30 24.76 0.05
CA GLN A 407 -40.49 24.65 -0.80
C GLN A 407 -40.17 23.97 -2.14
N SER A 408 -39.05 24.35 -2.78
CA SER A 408 -38.60 23.72 -4.03
C SER A 408 -38.24 22.25 -3.83
N GLU A 409 -37.56 21.93 -2.75
CA GLU A 409 -37.20 20.55 -2.37
C GLU A 409 -38.44 19.73 -2.04
N SER A 410 -39.40 20.29 -1.31
CA SER A 410 -40.69 19.64 -1.03
C SER A 410 -41.46 19.35 -2.31
N ALA A 411 -41.46 20.27 -3.28
CA ALA A 411 -42.08 20.05 -4.59
C ALA A 411 -41.35 18.93 -5.38
N ALA A 412 -40.02 18.94 -5.39
CA ALA A 412 -39.21 17.91 -6.04
C ALA A 412 -39.42 16.52 -5.42
N LEU A 413 -39.45 16.43 -4.09
CA LEU A 413 -39.73 15.20 -3.35
C LEU A 413 -41.15 14.68 -3.63
N ARG A 414 -42.14 15.56 -3.75
CA ARG A 414 -43.50 15.16 -4.15
C ARG A 414 -43.51 14.55 -5.55
N ILE A 415 -42.83 15.18 -6.51
CA ILE A 415 -42.71 14.66 -7.89
C ILE A 415 -42.00 13.31 -7.89
N ALA A 416 -40.87 13.19 -7.18
CA ALA A 416 -40.13 11.94 -7.08
C ALA A 416 -40.96 10.83 -6.43
N ASN A 417 -41.74 11.14 -5.40
CA ASN A 417 -42.62 10.18 -4.75
C ASN A 417 -43.77 9.74 -5.68
N THR A 418 -44.33 10.66 -6.47
CA THR A 418 -45.33 10.29 -7.50
C THR A 418 -44.71 9.43 -8.62
N ASP A 419 -43.48 9.71 -9.06
CA ASP A 419 -42.79 8.90 -10.07
C ASP A 419 -42.47 7.51 -9.52
N LEU A 420 -41.94 7.44 -8.30
CA LEU A 420 -41.60 6.17 -7.65
C LEU A 420 -42.84 5.31 -7.37
N SER A 421 -43.94 5.95 -6.96
CA SER A 421 -45.24 5.28 -6.82
C SER A 421 -45.77 4.78 -8.18
N GLY A 422 -45.57 5.55 -9.25
CA GLY A 422 -45.89 5.15 -10.62
C GLY A 422 -45.07 3.94 -11.09
N ARG A 423 -43.76 3.95 -10.86
CA ARG A 423 -42.87 2.82 -11.16
C ARG A 423 -43.23 1.58 -10.36
N TYR A 424 -43.57 1.74 -9.09
CA TYR A 424 -44.05 0.63 -8.26
C TYR A 424 -45.34 0.02 -8.82
N ALA A 425 -46.31 0.85 -9.23
CA ALA A 425 -47.53 0.38 -9.85
C ALA A 425 -47.28 -0.34 -11.18
N GLN A 426 -46.37 0.17 -12.01
CA GLN A 426 -45.98 -0.48 -13.26
C GLN A 426 -45.29 -1.83 -13.02
N LEU A 427 -44.33 -1.88 -12.10
CA LEU A 427 -43.62 -3.11 -11.75
C LEU A 427 -44.57 -4.16 -11.18
N GLN A 428 -45.56 -3.73 -10.37
CA GLN A 428 -46.61 -4.60 -9.86
C GLN A 428 -47.47 -5.18 -11.00
N LEU A 429 -47.76 -4.38 -12.03
CA LEU A 429 -48.52 -4.82 -13.21
C LEU A 429 -47.71 -5.82 -14.04
N GLU A 430 -46.44 -5.55 -14.30
CA GLU A 430 -45.52 -6.46 -15.00
C GLU A 430 -45.36 -7.79 -14.24
N PHE A 431 -45.19 -7.73 -12.91
CA PHE A 431 -45.15 -8.92 -12.07
C PHE A 431 -46.43 -9.74 -12.19
N SER A 432 -47.60 -9.10 -12.13
CA SER A 432 -48.89 -9.79 -12.29
C SER A 432 -49.04 -10.44 -13.68
N ALA A 433 -48.52 -9.80 -14.72
CA ALA A 433 -48.53 -10.32 -16.08
C ALA A 433 -47.60 -11.54 -16.21
N ALA A 434 -46.38 -11.47 -15.66
CA ALA A 434 -45.44 -12.57 -15.63
C ALA A 434 -46.03 -13.79 -14.89
N VAL A 435 -46.65 -13.57 -13.73
CA VAL A 435 -47.34 -14.63 -12.96
C VAL A 435 -48.44 -15.31 -13.79
N ARG A 436 -49.25 -14.52 -14.52
CA ARG A 436 -50.29 -15.07 -15.40
C ARG A 436 -49.71 -15.93 -16.51
N THR A 437 -48.68 -15.44 -17.21
CA THR A 437 -48.03 -16.20 -18.28
C THR A 437 -47.38 -17.48 -17.76
N SER A 438 -46.82 -17.47 -16.54
CA SER A 438 -46.29 -18.68 -15.90
C SER A 438 -47.39 -19.68 -15.58
N ALA A 439 -48.57 -19.23 -15.14
CA ALA A 439 -49.72 -20.10 -14.91
C ALA A 439 -50.23 -20.72 -16.22
N GLU A 440 -50.38 -19.93 -17.28
CA GLU A 440 -50.77 -20.40 -18.62
C GLU A 440 -49.77 -21.43 -19.17
N GLN A 441 -48.47 -21.18 -19.02
CA GLN A 441 -47.42 -22.12 -19.42
C GLN A 441 -47.51 -23.44 -18.65
N LYS A 442 -47.73 -23.40 -17.33
CA LYS A 442 -47.92 -24.61 -16.52
C LYS A 442 -49.13 -25.40 -16.97
N GLU A 443 -50.25 -24.74 -17.27
CA GLU A 443 -51.45 -25.42 -17.78
C GLU A 443 -51.20 -26.08 -19.14
N LEU A 444 -50.48 -25.40 -20.05
CA LEU A 444 -50.13 -25.96 -21.35
C LEU A 444 -49.20 -27.18 -21.21
N ILE A 445 -48.21 -27.11 -20.31
CA ILE A 445 -47.32 -28.23 -20.01
C ILE A 445 -48.14 -29.42 -19.50
N LEU A 446 -49.06 -29.21 -18.56
CA LEU A 446 -49.93 -30.29 -18.05
C LEU A 446 -50.78 -30.92 -19.15
N LYS A 447 -51.30 -30.12 -20.09
CA LYS A 447 -52.01 -30.65 -21.27
C LYS A 447 -51.10 -31.49 -22.17
N LEU A 448 -49.90 -31.00 -22.47
CA LEU A 448 -48.93 -31.74 -23.28
C LEU A 448 -48.47 -33.04 -22.60
N GLU A 449 -48.25 -33.02 -21.28
CA GLU A 449 -47.93 -34.21 -20.50
C GLU A 449 -49.08 -35.22 -20.54
N HIS A 450 -50.32 -34.76 -20.44
CA HIS A 450 -51.51 -35.61 -20.58
C HIS A 450 -51.60 -36.21 -21.99
N ASP A 451 -51.48 -35.41 -23.04
CA ASP A 451 -51.54 -35.86 -24.44
C ASP A 451 -50.44 -36.87 -24.77
N LEU A 452 -49.20 -36.64 -24.29
CA LEU A 452 -48.11 -37.58 -24.42
C LEU A 452 -48.38 -38.89 -23.68
N SER A 453 -48.95 -38.83 -22.47
CA SER A 453 -49.34 -40.02 -21.73
C SER A 453 -50.41 -40.84 -22.46
N THR A 454 -51.34 -40.17 -23.15
CA THR A 454 -52.38 -40.82 -23.99
C THR A 454 -51.77 -41.46 -25.22
N ILE A 455 -50.82 -40.79 -25.92
CA ILE A 455 -50.11 -41.36 -27.08
C ILE A 455 -49.26 -42.58 -26.66
N GLN A 456 -48.63 -42.52 -25.48
CA GLN A 456 -47.85 -43.63 -24.95
C GLN A 456 -48.75 -44.81 -24.56
N ALA A 457 -49.94 -44.56 -23.99
CA ALA A 457 -50.94 -45.59 -23.76
C ALA A 457 -51.42 -46.24 -25.07
N MET A 458 -51.63 -45.46 -26.13
CA MET A 458 -51.98 -45.97 -27.47
C MET A 458 -50.86 -46.79 -28.10
N SER A 459 -49.59 -46.43 -27.86
CA SER A 459 -48.42 -47.17 -28.36
C SER A 459 -48.21 -48.53 -27.69
N THR A 460 -48.91 -48.80 -26.58
CA THR A 460 -48.91 -50.13 -25.92
C THR A 460 -49.98 -51.09 -26.45
N MET A 461 -50.87 -50.67 -27.35
CA MET A 461 -51.81 -51.56 -28.04
C MET A 461 -51.22 -52.10 -29.36
N SER A 462 -50.69 -53.33 -29.25
CA SER A 462 -50.55 -54.38 -30.26
C SER A 462 -49.96 -54.02 -31.64
N ARG A 463 -48.69 -54.39 -31.80
CA ARG A 463 -48.06 -54.80 -33.06
C ARG A 463 -48.54 -56.20 -33.43
N PRO A 464 -49.26 -56.43 -34.54
CA PRO A 464 -49.44 -57.76 -35.10
C PRO A 464 -48.28 -58.09 -36.04
N ASP A 465 -47.81 -59.32 -35.97
CA ASP A 465 -46.75 -59.87 -36.82
C ASP A 465 -47.18 -60.01 -38.29
N ALA A 466 -46.18 -60.18 -39.14
CA ALA A 466 -46.24 -60.37 -40.57
C ALA A 466 -47.27 -61.41 -41.05
N ASP A 467 -48.14 -61.05 -41.99
CA ASP A 467 -48.36 -61.79 -43.25
C ASP A 467 -49.24 -60.98 -44.22
N GLY A 468 -49.03 -61.14 -45.52
CA GLY A 468 -49.77 -60.43 -46.56
C GLY A 468 -51.15 -61.03 -46.84
N SER A 469 -52.19 -60.21 -46.92
CA SER A 469 -53.43 -60.51 -47.66
C SER A 469 -54.32 -59.26 -47.80
N GLU A 470 -55.21 -59.33 -48.79
CA GLU A 470 -55.92 -58.23 -49.42
C GLU A 470 -56.99 -57.53 -48.55
N VAL A 471 -57.24 -56.29 -48.97
CA VAL A 471 -58.23 -55.29 -48.56
C VAL A 471 -59.55 -55.84 -48.04
N GLY A 472 -59.96 -55.36 -46.86
CA GLY A 472 -61.32 -55.50 -46.33
C GLY A 472 -61.71 -54.38 -45.36
N ASN A 473 -62.50 -53.44 -45.86
CA ASN A 473 -63.40 -52.53 -45.14
C ASN A 473 -62.82 -51.50 -44.15
N ILE A 474 -62.79 -50.29 -44.70
CA ILE A 474 -62.89 -48.97 -44.08
C ILE A 474 -64.10 -48.88 -43.13
N GLU A 475 -63.88 -48.56 -41.86
CA GLU A 475 -64.63 -47.50 -41.16
C GLU A 475 -63.94 -47.13 -39.84
N ASN A 476 -63.77 -45.82 -39.61
CA ASN A 476 -63.23 -45.15 -38.42
C ASN A 476 -61.72 -44.90 -38.37
N ILE A 477 -61.28 -43.99 -39.25
CA ILE A 477 -60.02 -43.25 -39.15
C ILE A 477 -60.39 -41.76 -38.91
N PRO A 478 -59.88 -41.10 -37.85
CA PRO A 478 -59.93 -39.64 -37.77
C PRO A 478 -58.95 -39.01 -38.78
N GLU A 479 -59.41 -37.97 -39.49
CA GLU A 479 -58.79 -37.37 -40.68
C GLU A 479 -57.32 -36.85 -40.60
N PRO A 480 -56.66 -36.57 -39.45
CA PRO A 480 -55.32 -35.96 -39.47
C PRO A 480 -54.17 -36.90 -39.91
N ILE A 481 -54.40 -38.22 -39.98
CA ILE A 481 -53.30 -39.20 -40.10
C ILE A 481 -53.03 -39.61 -41.56
N LYS A 482 -53.91 -39.25 -42.50
CA LYS A 482 -53.71 -39.58 -43.93
C LYS A 482 -52.72 -38.64 -44.63
N GLU A 483 -52.44 -37.47 -44.06
CA GLU A 483 -51.65 -36.42 -44.73
C GLU A 483 -50.14 -36.48 -44.41
N ALA A 484 -49.74 -37.11 -43.31
CA ALA A 484 -48.33 -37.13 -42.87
C ALA A 484 -47.46 -38.20 -43.57
N THR A 485 -48.04 -39.31 -44.01
CA THR A 485 -47.25 -40.46 -44.52
C THR A 485 -46.87 -40.35 -46.00
N ALA A 486 -47.38 -39.35 -46.73
CA ALA A 486 -47.07 -39.15 -48.16
C ALA A 486 -45.88 -38.19 -48.43
N MET A 487 -45.14 -37.73 -47.41
CA MET A 487 -44.10 -36.71 -47.59
C MET A 487 -42.65 -37.21 -47.81
N PHE A 488 -42.37 -38.52 -47.84
CA PHE A 488 -40.95 -38.99 -47.84
C PHE A 488 -40.43 -39.65 -49.13
N THR A 489 -41.21 -39.75 -50.21
CA THR A 489 -40.68 -40.29 -51.48
C THR A 489 -41.21 -39.59 -52.72
N GLY A 490 -40.39 -38.72 -53.34
CA GLY A 490 -40.51 -38.41 -54.77
C GLY A 490 -40.33 -36.93 -55.15
N PRO A 491 -39.49 -36.60 -56.16
CA PRO A 491 -39.26 -35.23 -56.62
C PRO A 491 -40.27 -34.84 -57.70
N SER A 492 -41.18 -33.91 -57.43
CA SER A 492 -41.93 -33.13 -58.43
C SER A 492 -42.54 -31.88 -57.81
N ALA A 493 -42.50 -30.79 -58.57
CA ALA A 493 -42.88 -29.45 -58.14
C ALA A 493 -44.40 -29.22 -58.08
N LEU A 494 -44.79 -28.29 -57.18
CA LEU A 494 -45.94 -27.38 -57.22
C LEU A 494 -47.36 -27.97 -57.13
N ASN A 495 -47.90 -28.03 -55.91
CA ASN A 495 -49.14 -27.33 -55.50
C ASN A 495 -49.37 -27.50 -53.99
N ILE A 496 -48.89 -26.53 -53.21
CA ILE A 496 -49.21 -26.43 -51.77
C ILE A 496 -50.56 -25.71 -51.66
N PRO A 497 -51.58 -26.25 -50.96
CA PRO A 497 -52.85 -25.58 -50.75
C PRO A 497 -52.65 -24.21 -50.08
N GLN A 498 -53.29 -23.18 -50.62
CA GLN A 498 -53.08 -21.76 -50.28
C GLN A 498 -53.15 -21.48 -48.76
N GLY A 499 -54.03 -22.17 -48.03
CA GLY A 499 -54.18 -22.03 -46.58
C GLY A 499 -53.02 -22.56 -45.72
N GLN A 500 -52.24 -23.54 -46.20
CA GLN A 500 -51.08 -24.08 -45.48
C GLN A 500 -49.86 -23.14 -45.62
N MET A 501 -49.74 -22.49 -46.78
CA MET A 501 -48.75 -21.43 -47.03
C MET A 501 -49.01 -20.20 -46.16
N ASP A 502 -50.28 -19.78 -46.04
CA ASP A 502 -50.68 -18.64 -45.20
C ASP A 502 -50.43 -18.91 -43.71
N SER A 503 -50.62 -20.15 -43.25
CA SER A 503 -50.36 -20.55 -41.87
C SER A 503 -48.85 -20.58 -41.54
N LEU A 504 -48.01 -21.09 -42.46
CA LEU A 504 -46.56 -21.03 -42.32
C LEU A 504 -46.02 -19.60 -42.39
N LEU A 505 -46.56 -18.76 -43.28
CA LEU A 505 -46.20 -17.34 -43.36
C LEU A 505 -46.63 -16.57 -42.10
N SER A 506 -47.78 -16.90 -41.50
CA SER A 506 -48.23 -16.35 -40.21
C SER A 506 -47.29 -16.72 -39.06
N ILE A 507 -46.86 -17.99 -38.99
CA ILE A 507 -45.91 -18.44 -37.95
C ILE A 507 -44.55 -17.75 -38.14
N ILE A 508 -44.02 -17.71 -39.36
CA ILE A 508 -42.72 -17.09 -39.67
C ILE A 508 -42.78 -15.58 -39.44
N SER A 509 -43.87 -14.90 -39.81
CA SER A 509 -44.04 -13.48 -39.54
C SER A 509 -44.12 -13.18 -38.05
N SER A 510 -44.82 -14.02 -37.26
CA SER A 510 -44.88 -13.87 -35.80
C SER A 510 -43.52 -14.09 -35.13
N GLN A 511 -42.73 -15.07 -35.60
CA GLN A 511 -41.38 -15.32 -35.10
C GLN A 511 -40.46 -14.16 -35.46
N ARG A 512 -40.51 -13.68 -36.69
CA ARG A 512 -39.75 -12.51 -37.15
C ARG A 512 -40.10 -11.26 -36.33
N GLU A 513 -41.37 -11.06 -36.00
CA GLU A 513 -41.79 -9.91 -35.19
C GLU A 513 -41.30 -10.03 -33.74
N ARG A 514 -41.33 -11.23 -33.15
CA ARG A 514 -40.73 -11.48 -31.82
C ARG A 514 -39.23 -11.24 -31.80
N PHE A 515 -38.51 -11.69 -32.83
CA PHE A 515 -37.08 -11.43 -32.96
C PHE A 515 -36.78 -9.94 -33.15
N ARG A 516 -37.60 -9.24 -33.94
CA ARG A 516 -37.47 -7.80 -34.13
C ARG A 516 -37.70 -7.03 -32.82
N SER A 517 -38.74 -7.38 -32.05
CA SER A 517 -39.01 -6.78 -30.74
C SER A 517 -37.87 -7.05 -29.76
N ARG A 518 -37.39 -8.29 -29.67
CA ARG A 518 -36.26 -8.64 -28.80
C ARG A 518 -34.98 -7.91 -29.18
N ASN A 519 -34.73 -7.75 -30.48
CA ASN A 519 -33.56 -7.01 -30.95
C ASN A 519 -33.67 -5.52 -30.62
N GLN A 520 -34.87 -4.93 -30.74
CA GLN A 520 -35.12 -3.54 -30.35
C GLN A 520 -34.97 -3.31 -28.84
N GLU A 521 -35.43 -4.25 -28.00
CA GLU A 521 -35.20 -4.23 -26.55
C GLU A 521 -33.71 -4.31 -26.21
N LEU A 522 -32.98 -5.25 -26.83
CA LEU A 522 -31.53 -5.39 -26.62
C LEU A 522 -30.76 -4.15 -27.09
N GLU A 523 -31.16 -3.53 -28.20
CA GLU A 523 -30.59 -2.27 -28.66
C GLU A 523 -30.87 -1.12 -27.67
N ALA A 524 -32.07 -1.06 -27.09
CA ALA A 524 -32.42 -0.06 -26.09
C ALA A 524 -31.63 -0.26 -24.78
N GLU A 525 -31.49 -1.50 -24.32
CA GLU A 525 -30.69 -1.85 -23.14
C GLU A 525 -29.20 -1.53 -23.37
N ASN A 526 -28.66 -1.84 -24.55
CA ASN A 526 -27.28 -1.52 -24.90
C ASN A 526 -27.05 0.01 -24.94
N ARG A 527 -28.00 0.78 -25.50
CA ARG A 527 -27.93 2.26 -25.46
C ARG A 527 -27.97 2.79 -24.02
N SER A 528 -28.83 2.23 -23.17
CA SER A 528 -28.91 2.58 -21.75
C SER A 528 -27.60 2.29 -21.01
N MET A 529 -27.02 1.11 -21.23
CA MET A 529 -25.73 0.71 -20.65
C MET A 529 -24.58 1.60 -21.13
N GLN A 530 -24.58 2.02 -22.40
CA GLN A 530 -23.59 2.96 -22.91
C GLN A 530 -23.73 4.34 -22.26
N GLN A 531 -24.95 4.81 -22.02
CA GLN A 531 -25.20 6.08 -21.33
C GLN A 531 -24.74 6.03 -19.87
N THR A 532 -25.02 4.94 -19.13
CA THR A 532 -24.54 4.79 -17.75
C THR A 532 -23.02 4.70 -17.69
N MET A 533 -22.39 3.98 -18.63
CA MET A 533 -20.92 3.91 -18.71
C MET A 533 -20.31 5.29 -18.97
N GLN A 534 -20.89 6.10 -19.87
CA GLN A 534 -20.45 7.48 -20.10
C GLN A 534 -20.65 8.37 -18.88
N ALA A 535 -21.77 8.25 -18.17
CA ALA A 535 -22.03 9.02 -16.96
C ALA A 535 -21.01 8.71 -15.85
N LEU A 536 -20.73 7.42 -15.61
CA LEU A 536 -19.70 6.99 -14.65
C LEU A 536 -18.30 7.44 -15.06
N GLN A 537 -17.98 7.43 -16.35
CA GLN A 537 -16.71 7.94 -16.86
C GLN A 537 -16.55 9.44 -16.56
N ASN A 538 -17.60 10.23 -16.79
CA ASN A 538 -17.61 11.67 -16.51
C ASN A 538 -17.50 11.94 -15.00
N GLU A 539 -18.14 11.14 -14.16
CA GLU A 539 -18.03 11.26 -12.71
C GLU A 539 -16.62 10.93 -12.22
N LEU A 540 -16.00 9.87 -12.74
CA LEU A 540 -14.61 9.53 -12.44
C LEU A 540 -13.65 10.66 -12.84
N ASP A 541 -13.85 11.26 -14.02
CA ASP A 541 -13.00 12.37 -14.47
C ASP A 541 -13.23 13.65 -13.65
N SER A 542 -14.47 13.91 -13.22
CA SER A 542 -14.81 14.98 -12.29
C SER A 542 -14.14 14.78 -10.93
N LEU A 543 -14.22 13.57 -10.36
CA LEU A 543 -13.59 13.24 -9.08
C LEU A 543 -12.06 13.32 -9.18
N ARG A 544 -11.45 12.87 -10.28
CA ARG A 544 -10.02 13.05 -10.54
C ARG A 544 -9.64 14.52 -10.57
N ALA A 545 -10.41 15.36 -11.25
CA ALA A 545 -10.16 16.80 -11.31
C ALA A 545 -10.27 17.47 -9.92
N ASP A 546 -11.28 17.08 -9.14
CA ASP A 546 -11.46 17.58 -7.77
C ASP A 546 -10.35 17.11 -6.83
N ASN A 547 -9.90 15.84 -6.94
CA ASN A 547 -8.76 15.31 -6.18
C ASN A 547 -7.46 16.06 -6.49
N ILE A 548 -7.21 16.39 -7.76
CA ILE A 548 -6.05 17.21 -8.16
C ILE A 548 -6.13 18.62 -7.54
N LYS A 549 -7.30 19.27 -7.56
CA LYS A 549 -7.50 20.57 -6.92
C LYS A 549 -7.36 20.51 -5.40
N LEU A 550 -7.78 19.41 -4.77
CA LEU A 550 -7.61 19.20 -3.34
C LEU A 550 -6.12 19.03 -3.00
N TYR A 551 -5.39 18.27 -3.82
CA TYR A 551 -3.94 18.13 -3.71
C TYR A 551 -3.23 19.47 -3.86
N GLU A 552 -3.63 20.32 -4.82
CA GLU A 552 -3.13 21.70 -4.97
C GLU A 552 -3.30 22.51 -3.68
N LYS A 553 -4.50 22.47 -3.08
CA LYS A 553 -4.78 23.16 -1.80
C LYS A 553 -3.95 22.61 -0.65
N ILE A 554 -3.80 21.28 -0.55
CA ILE A 554 -2.96 20.64 0.47
C ILE A 554 -1.50 21.07 0.31
N LYS A 555 -0.98 21.06 -0.92
CA LYS A 555 0.40 21.49 -1.21
C LYS A 555 0.61 22.97 -0.91
N PHE A 556 -0.38 23.83 -1.22
CA PHE A 556 -0.36 25.23 -0.85
C PHE A 556 -0.33 25.41 0.67
N LEU A 557 -1.17 24.70 1.43
CA LEU A 557 -1.18 24.76 2.90
C LEU A 557 0.09 24.19 3.54
N GLN A 558 0.64 23.10 2.99
CA GLN A 558 1.94 22.54 3.40
C GLN A 558 3.11 23.49 3.13
N SER A 559 2.98 24.45 2.20
CA SER A 559 4.01 25.47 1.96
C SER A 559 4.11 26.51 3.09
N TYR A 560 3.06 26.66 3.91
CA TYR A 560 3.02 27.59 5.05
C TYR A 560 3.22 26.92 6.43
N GLY A 561 3.20 25.58 6.52
CA GLY A 561 3.32 24.84 7.78
C GLY A 561 4.25 23.63 7.65
N SER A 562 5.22 23.54 8.57
CA SER A 562 6.28 22.53 8.63
C SER A 562 5.85 21.09 8.27
N LYS A 563 6.71 20.45 7.46
CA LYS A 563 6.63 19.07 6.96
C LYS A 563 6.26 18.05 8.03
N ALA A 564 5.08 17.43 7.90
CA ALA A 564 4.77 16.13 8.48
C ALA A 564 4.94 15.06 7.39
N GLY A 565 5.93 14.19 7.58
CA GLY A 565 6.30 13.12 6.66
C GLY A 565 5.38 11.92 6.77
N GLY A 566 4.78 11.55 5.65
CA GLY A 566 4.15 10.26 5.40
C GLY A 566 4.09 10.09 3.88
N SER A 567 4.95 9.25 3.32
CA SER A 567 4.98 8.96 1.89
C SER A 567 3.81 8.04 1.55
N ASP A 568 2.64 8.62 1.30
CA ASP A 568 1.47 7.91 0.81
C ASP A 568 1.49 7.85 -0.72
N ASP A 569 1.32 6.65 -1.29
CA ASP A 569 1.40 6.39 -2.73
C ASP A 569 0.30 7.14 -3.52
N THR A 570 -0.86 7.37 -2.88
CA THR A 570 -1.94 8.17 -3.47
C THR A 570 -1.53 9.63 -3.67
N VAL A 571 -0.78 10.19 -2.71
CA VAL A 571 -0.24 11.55 -2.74
C VAL A 571 0.83 11.67 -3.84
N MET A 572 1.65 10.64 -4.05
CA MET A 572 2.62 10.60 -5.16
C MET A 572 1.94 10.57 -6.54
N ARG A 573 0.86 9.78 -6.70
CA ARG A 573 0.12 9.70 -7.97
C ARG A 573 -0.50 11.04 -8.34
N TYR A 574 -1.20 11.69 -7.42
CA TYR A 574 -1.80 13.01 -7.67
C TYR A 574 -0.74 14.13 -7.74
N SER A 575 0.40 14.01 -7.04
CA SER A 575 1.56 14.89 -7.20
C SER A 575 2.07 14.90 -8.62
N SER A 576 2.26 13.72 -9.23
CA SER A 576 2.76 13.61 -10.61
C SER A 576 1.79 14.24 -11.62
N GLN A 577 0.49 14.03 -11.45
CA GLN A 577 -0.56 14.59 -12.32
C GLN A 577 -0.69 16.12 -12.16
N TYR A 578 -0.48 16.62 -10.95
CA TYR A 578 -0.45 18.05 -10.66
C TYR A 578 0.79 18.73 -11.26
N GLU A 579 1.98 18.15 -11.10
CA GLU A 579 3.23 18.67 -11.66
C GLU A 579 3.23 18.66 -13.20
N GLU A 580 2.61 17.65 -13.82
CA GLU A 580 2.44 17.60 -15.27
C GLU A 580 1.51 18.71 -15.81
N ARG A 581 0.55 19.19 -15.02
CA ARG A 581 -0.32 20.33 -15.37
C ARG A 581 0.33 21.69 -15.17
N LEU A 582 1.23 21.82 -14.21
CA LEU A 582 1.87 23.10 -13.85
C LEU A 582 3.02 23.51 -14.75
N ASP A 583 3.71 22.54 -15.38
CA ASP A 583 4.81 22.82 -16.29
C ASP A 583 4.48 22.38 -17.73
N PRO A 584 3.82 23.25 -18.52
CA PRO A 584 3.60 23.04 -19.95
C PRO A 584 4.91 22.74 -20.70
N PHE A 585 6.06 23.22 -20.22
CA PHE A 585 7.36 22.99 -20.85
C PHE A 585 7.97 21.64 -20.48
N ALA A 586 7.60 21.02 -19.35
CA ALA A 586 7.98 19.65 -19.03
C ALA A 586 7.29 18.65 -19.96
N SER A 587 5.99 18.81 -20.21
CA SER A 587 5.26 17.97 -21.16
C SER A 587 5.73 18.20 -22.61
N PHE A 588 5.99 19.46 -22.98
CA PHE A 588 6.56 19.81 -24.28
C PHE A 588 7.98 19.25 -24.45
N SER A 589 8.87 19.38 -23.47
CA SER A 589 10.23 18.84 -23.54
C SER A 589 10.26 17.31 -23.56
N LYS A 590 9.33 16.64 -22.87
CA LYS A 590 9.14 15.18 -22.99
C LYS A 590 8.67 14.78 -24.41
N ARG A 591 7.65 15.45 -24.95
CA ARG A 591 7.16 15.20 -26.32
C ARG A 591 8.22 15.52 -27.38
N GLU A 592 9.01 16.57 -27.17
CA GLU A 592 10.09 16.97 -28.05
C GLU A 592 11.26 15.97 -28.01
N ARG A 593 11.65 15.48 -26.82
CA ARG A 593 12.59 14.36 -26.68
C ARG A 593 12.07 13.10 -27.37
N GLN A 594 10.77 12.83 -27.29
CA GLN A 594 10.14 11.66 -27.92
C GLN A 594 10.07 11.81 -29.45
N ARG A 595 9.80 13.02 -29.97
CA ARG A 595 9.90 13.32 -31.40
C ARG A 595 11.33 13.14 -31.92
N ARG A 596 12.32 13.67 -31.21
CA ARG A 596 13.75 13.47 -31.53
C ARG A 596 14.14 11.99 -31.45
N TYR A 597 13.63 11.25 -30.47
CA TYR A 597 13.84 9.81 -30.38
C TYR A 597 13.20 9.05 -31.56
N LEU A 598 12.00 9.44 -31.99
CA LEU A 598 11.34 8.82 -33.13
C LEU A 598 12.00 9.17 -34.47
N SER A 599 12.55 10.38 -34.61
CA SER A 599 13.29 10.83 -35.79
C SER A 599 14.69 10.22 -35.91
N LEU A 600 15.18 9.51 -34.89
CA LEU A 600 16.47 8.82 -34.95
C LEU A 600 16.39 7.56 -35.82
N SER A 601 17.47 7.31 -36.56
CA SER A 601 17.64 6.10 -37.38
C SER A 601 17.53 4.85 -36.51
N PRO A 602 17.04 3.71 -37.03
CA PRO A 602 16.98 2.44 -36.29
C PRO A 602 18.32 2.05 -35.65
N TRP A 603 19.43 2.36 -36.31
CA TRP A 603 20.79 2.12 -35.80
C TRP A 603 21.14 3.04 -34.62
N ASP A 604 20.81 4.33 -34.72
CA ASP A 604 21.03 5.28 -33.62
C ASP A 604 20.19 4.93 -32.39
N LYS A 605 18.97 4.41 -32.59
CA LYS A 605 18.11 3.89 -31.52
C LYS A 605 18.74 2.69 -30.81
N ALA A 606 19.36 1.78 -31.57
CA ALA A 606 20.07 0.63 -31.03
C ALA A 606 21.34 1.05 -30.26
N THR A 607 22.09 2.03 -30.76
CA THR A 607 23.27 2.57 -30.05
C THR A 607 22.87 3.33 -28.78
N LEU A 608 21.78 4.09 -28.81
CA LEU A 608 21.25 4.79 -27.64
C LEU A 608 20.67 3.84 -26.59
N SER A 609 20.01 2.75 -27.00
CA SER A 609 19.53 1.73 -26.07
C SER A 609 20.70 0.97 -25.44
N LEU A 610 21.70 0.58 -26.23
CA LEU A 610 22.92 -0.06 -25.74
C LEU A 610 23.70 0.87 -24.80
N GLY A 611 23.84 2.15 -25.16
CA GLY A 611 24.46 3.16 -24.31
C GLY A 611 23.70 3.34 -22.99
N ARG A 612 22.37 3.40 -23.03
CA ARG A 612 21.55 3.52 -21.81
C ARG A 612 21.67 2.31 -20.90
N VAL A 613 21.75 1.09 -21.46
CA VAL A 613 21.96 -0.15 -20.70
C VAL A 613 23.36 -0.19 -20.07
N ILE A 614 24.39 0.25 -20.79
CA ILE A 614 25.75 0.34 -20.26
C ILE A 614 25.81 1.37 -19.14
N LEU A 615 25.19 2.54 -19.29
CA LEU A 615 25.21 3.63 -18.31
C LEU A 615 24.29 3.41 -17.10
N SER A 616 23.19 2.66 -17.24
CA SER A 616 22.22 2.46 -16.16
C SER A 616 22.69 1.47 -15.09
N ASN A 617 23.50 0.48 -15.47
CA ASN A 617 23.92 -0.58 -14.56
C ASN A 617 25.39 -0.43 -14.14
N LYS A 618 25.66 -0.43 -12.83
CA LYS A 618 27.03 -0.37 -12.28
C LYS A 618 27.91 -1.52 -12.79
N ILE A 619 27.36 -2.72 -12.93
CA ILE A 619 28.09 -3.89 -13.43
C ILE A 619 28.41 -3.74 -14.92
N ALA A 620 27.45 -3.27 -15.73
CA ALA A 620 27.66 -3.05 -17.16
C ALA A 620 28.72 -1.98 -17.43
N ARG A 621 28.78 -0.91 -16.64
CA ARG A 621 29.86 0.10 -16.69
C ARG A 621 31.22 -0.52 -16.41
N THR A 622 31.33 -1.36 -15.39
CA THR A 622 32.59 -2.04 -15.05
C THR A 622 33.04 -2.97 -16.17
N ILE A 623 32.13 -3.77 -16.75
CA ILE A 623 32.44 -4.66 -17.88
C ILE A 623 32.88 -3.86 -19.11
N ALA A 624 32.16 -2.79 -19.47
CA ALA A 624 32.53 -1.94 -20.59
C ALA A 624 33.91 -1.29 -20.41
N PHE A 625 34.24 -0.84 -19.19
CA PHE A 625 35.56 -0.32 -18.87
C PHE A 625 36.66 -1.36 -19.09
N PHE A 626 36.53 -2.57 -18.52
CA PHE A 626 37.51 -3.63 -18.72
C PHE A 626 37.60 -4.12 -20.17
N TYR A 627 36.47 -4.15 -20.89
CA TYR A 627 36.44 -4.48 -22.31
C TYR A 627 37.23 -3.45 -23.15
N THR A 628 37.03 -2.15 -22.90
CA THR A 628 37.81 -1.11 -23.59
C THR A 628 39.30 -1.18 -23.25
N LEU A 629 39.66 -1.42 -21.98
CA LEU A 629 41.04 -1.59 -21.55
C LEU A 629 41.70 -2.79 -22.23
N PHE A 630 41.00 -3.93 -22.29
CA PHE A 630 41.47 -5.14 -22.97
C PHE A 630 41.71 -4.89 -24.46
N LEU A 631 40.79 -4.20 -25.13
CA LEU A 631 40.91 -3.87 -26.55
C LEU A 631 42.14 -2.98 -26.79
N HIS A 632 42.37 -1.98 -25.93
CA HIS A 632 43.58 -1.15 -26.01
C HIS A 632 44.85 -1.98 -25.80
N CYS A 633 44.89 -2.86 -24.80
CA CYS A 633 46.03 -3.77 -24.59
C CYS A 633 46.29 -4.66 -25.81
N LEU A 634 45.23 -5.17 -26.45
CA LEU A 634 45.34 -5.99 -27.66
C LEU A 634 45.92 -5.18 -28.83
N VAL A 635 45.44 -3.95 -29.04
CA VAL A 635 45.99 -3.04 -30.06
C VAL A 635 47.47 -2.76 -29.79
N PHE A 636 47.84 -2.46 -28.54
CA PHE A 636 49.24 -2.26 -28.15
C PHE A 636 50.10 -3.51 -28.39
N LEU A 637 49.59 -4.71 -28.11
CA LEU A 637 50.31 -5.96 -28.40
C LEU A 637 50.52 -6.20 -29.89
N VAL A 638 49.53 -5.89 -30.72
CA VAL A 638 49.64 -5.99 -32.19
C VAL A 638 50.65 -4.96 -32.72
N LEU A 639 50.60 -3.72 -32.23
CA LEU A 639 51.57 -2.68 -32.58
C LEU A 639 52.98 -3.03 -32.10
N TYR A 640 53.11 -3.58 -30.91
CA TYR A 640 54.39 -4.05 -30.38
C TYR A 640 54.96 -5.18 -31.23
N LYS A 641 54.15 -6.19 -31.57
CA LYS A 641 54.57 -7.32 -32.41
C LYS A 641 55.01 -6.87 -33.81
N THR A 642 54.26 -5.95 -34.41
CA THR A 642 54.60 -5.41 -35.74
C THR A 642 55.89 -4.59 -35.69
N ALA A 643 56.04 -3.69 -34.72
CA ALA A 643 57.28 -2.93 -34.50
C ALA A 643 58.49 -3.83 -34.22
N TRP A 644 58.31 -4.87 -33.39
CA TRP A 644 59.35 -5.85 -33.07
C TRP A 644 59.77 -6.66 -34.30
N SER A 645 58.81 -7.14 -35.09
CA SER A 645 59.08 -7.85 -36.33
C SER A 645 59.80 -6.98 -37.35
N GLU A 646 59.45 -5.70 -37.43
CA GLU A 646 60.12 -4.73 -38.31
C GLU A 646 61.55 -4.44 -37.84
N SER A 647 61.77 -4.32 -36.53
CA SER A 647 63.11 -4.15 -35.95
C SER A 647 64.03 -5.32 -36.28
N ILE A 648 63.57 -6.57 -36.08
CA ILE A 648 64.34 -7.77 -36.44
C ILE A 648 64.67 -7.79 -37.94
N GLY A 649 63.71 -7.40 -38.80
CA GLY A 649 63.95 -7.28 -40.24
C GLY A 649 65.06 -6.27 -40.57
N ARG A 650 65.05 -5.11 -39.90
CA ARG A 650 66.09 -4.09 -40.04
C ARG A 650 67.45 -4.57 -39.51
N ASP A 651 67.48 -5.27 -38.37
CA ASP A 651 68.72 -5.82 -37.82
C ASP A 651 69.32 -6.92 -38.70
N CYS A 652 68.48 -7.79 -39.27
CA CYS A 652 68.89 -8.84 -40.20
C CYS A 652 69.44 -8.25 -41.51
N SER A 653 68.76 -7.26 -42.08
CA SER A 653 69.26 -6.54 -43.28
C SER A 653 70.55 -5.78 -43.01
N ALA A 654 70.70 -5.15 -41.84
CA ALA A 654 71.95 -4.49 -41.43
C ALA A 654 73.10 -5.49 -41.24
N PHE A 655 72.81 -6.69 -40.72
CA PHE A 655 73.82 -7.75 -40.56
C PHE A 655 74.25 -8.34 -41.91
N CYS A 656 73.30 -8.55 -42.84
CA CYS A 656 73.60 -8.96 -44.21
C CYS A 656 74.39 -7.91 -45.01
N ALA A 657 74.18 -6.61 -44.74
CA ALA A 657 74.93 -5.54 -45.41
C ALA A 657 76.38 -5.38 -44.88
N LYS A 658 76.69 -5.92 -43.69
CA LYS A 658 78.02 -5.87 -43.06
C LYS A 658 78.92 -7.06 -43.40
N LYS A 659 78.37 -8.10 -44.02
CA LYS A 659 79.08 -9.32 -44.41
C LYS A 659 79.26 -9.33 -45.92
#